data_AF-A0A2V8X055-F1
#
_entry.id   AF-A0A2V8X055-F1
#
_cell.length_a   1.000
_cell.length_b   1.000
_cell.length_c   1.000
_cell.angle_alpha   90.00
_cell.angle_beta   90.00
_cell.angle_gamma   90.00
#
_symmetry.space_group_name_H-M   'P 1'
#
loop_
_entity.id
_entity.type
_entity.pdbx_description
1 polymer ?
#
loop_
_entity_poly.entity_id
_entity_poly.type
_entity_poly.pdbx_seq_one_letter_code
_entity_poly.pdbx_strand_id
1 'polypeptide(L)'
;MGRAFKLEDTRNIGIMAHIDAGKTTSTERILFYTGVTYKIGSVDEGTATMDWMEQERERGITITSAATTASWDRFGKKYRVNIIDTPGHVDFTVEVERSLRVLDGAVCVFDSVAGVQPQSETVWRQADKYRVPRICFVNKMDRMGADFDHVINTIRKRLGAHPVPLQFPLGREDNFIGIIDFLEEKVIVWLEETLGAKFEIFEVGKLWDKAFVDSRPDVAAALKASAIDKKFYDDHRNKVVEYIAEHDDELIDKYLNGVALTLEEMRKSIRKSTLALKIVPVLAGSAFKNKGIQPLLDAVVDYLPSPLDVPPVEGTNPATDEVVLRRAADDQPFAALAFKIMSDPFVGHVTYIRVYSGVLKSGSYVMNSGKGTRERISRLLQMHANKREEIDEIYAGDICACVGLKSVNTGDTLCDEEKQIILENIDFPAPVISVAIEPKTKADQDKLGVAMQRLAQEDPTFRVSTEPDTGQTLISGMGELHLEIIVDRMLREYNVQANVGRPQVAYRETIRKKAIAEGKYIKQTGGKGQYGHCKIELHPIPSSSHENMKEMSTDDLDLLAKEVVGGGSAGKWKFDKEHRFLFIDKIVGGSIPREFIAPIEAGIREALDNGVLAGFPMVDVAAVLIDGSYHDVDSNEMAFKIAGSMAFKEACSRAKAVLLEPIMKVEVVVPEEYMAAVFGDLNARRSAIQGTENRAGSNVIRVEVPLAQMFGYATDLRSRTQGRATFTMHFSHYAELPAALAEEVIKKHRGEK
;
A
#
# COMPACT_ATOMS: atom_id res chain seq x y z
N MET A 1 -20.39 -35.87 1.78
CA MET A 1 -21.06 -35.65 3.08
C MET A 1 -21.84 -34.35 2.97
N GLY A 2 -22.82 -34.09 3.83
CA GLY A 2 -23.50 -32.78 3.85
C GLY A 2 -22.63 -31.70 4.48
N ARG A 3 -22.98 -30.44 4.26
CA ARG A 3 -22.30 -29.28 4.85
C ARG A 3 -22.36 -29.29 6.37
N ALA A 4 -21.24 -29.00 7.05
CA ALA A 4 -21.18 -28.99 8.52
C ALA A 4 -21.93 -27.80 9.16
N PHE A 5 -21.93 -26.65 8.49
CA PHE A 5 -22.63 -25.42 8.92
C PHE A 5 -23.41 -24.87 7.74
N LYS A 6 -24.65 -24.42 7.95
CA LYS A 6 -25.42 -23.77 6.89
C LYS A 6 -24.82 -22.38 6.57
N LEU A 7 -25.13 -21.86 5.39
CA LEU A 7 -24.75 -20.50 4.99
C LEU A 7 -25.24 -19.45 5.99
N GLU A 8 -26.51 -19.54 6.41
CA GLU A 8 -27.12 -18.65 7.42
C GLU A 8 -26.36 -18.63 8.77
N ASP A 9 -25.62 -19.69 9.07
CA ASP A 9 -24.89 -19.89 10.33
C ASP A 9 -23.39 -19.57 10.21
N THR A 10 -22.97 -19.04 9.07
CA THR A 10 -21.59 -18.65 8.80
C THR A 10 -21.43 -17.15 8.95
N ARG A 11 -20.34 -16.69 9.56
CA ARG A 11 -19.91 -15.29 9.63
C ARG A 11 -18.48 -15.20 9.10
N ASN A 12 -18.26 -14.39 8.08
CA ASN A 12 -16.92 -14.10 7.58
C ASN A 12 -16.55 -12.67 7.97
N ILE A 13 -15.71 -12.54 8.99
CA ILE A 13 -15.42 -11.25 9.63
C ILE A 13 -13.95 -10.88 9.58
N GLY A 14 -13.67 -9.59 9.42
CA GLY A 14 -12.34 -9.03 9.65
C GLY A 14 -12.25 -8.28 10.97
N ILE A 15 -11.09 -8.33 11.62
CA ILE A 15 -10.80 -7.47 12.77
C ILE A 15 -9.90 -6.33 12.28
N MET A 16 -10.37 -5.09 12.40
CA MET A 16 -9.73 -3.93 11.80
C MET A 16 -9.63 -2.75 12.78
N ALA A 17 -8.52 -2.00 12.75
CA ALA A 17 -8.20 -0.97 13.74
C ALA A 17 -6.88 -0.25 13.43
N HIS A 18 -6.63 0.85 14.12
CA HIS A 18 -5.29 1.46 14.22
C HIS A 18 -4.26 0.53 14.91
N ILE A 19 -2.97 0.85 14.74
CA ILE A 19 -1.85 0.18 15.41
C ILE A 19 -2.07 0.23 16.93
N ASP A 20 -1.67 -0.83 17.63
CA ASP A 20 -1.79 -0.97 19.09
C ASP A 20 -3.21 -0.90 19.67
N ALA A 21 -4.29 -0.73 18.91
CA ALA A 21 -5.66 -0.75 19.46
C ALA A 21 -6.07 -2.10 20.09
N GLY A 22 -5.24 -3.14 19.93
CA GLY A 22 -5.45 -4.47 20.50
C GLY A 22 -6.25 -5.41 19.59
N LYS A 23 -6.07 -5.32 18.26
CA LYS A 23 -6.69 -6.25 17.28
C LYS A 23 -6.29 -7.69 17.56
N THR A 24 -5.00 -7.99 17.45
CA THR A 24 -4.44 -9.32 17.62
C THR A 24 -4.72 -9.86 19.01
N THR A 25 -4.63 -9.02 20.04
CA THR A 25 -5.04 -9.41 21.40
C THR A 25 -6.50 -9.83 21.46
N SER A 26 -7.41 -9.09 20.80
CA SER A 26 -8.83 -9.43 20.73
C SER A 26 -9.04 -10.75 19.96
N THR A 27 -8.34 -10.94 18.84
CA THR A 27 -8.34 -12.18 18.05
C THR A 27 -7.89 -13.38 18.90
N GLU A 28 -6.79 -13.26 19.63
CA GLU A 28 -6.29 -14.32 20.52
C GLU A 28 -7.30 -14.69 21.61
N ARG A 29 -8.02 -13.70 22.17
CA ARG A 29 -9.09 -13.97 23.15
C ARG A 29 -10.28 -14.68 22.51
N ILE A 30 -10.66 -14.30 21.29
CA ILE A 30 -11.70 -15.01 20.54
C ILE A 30 -11.31 -16.48 20.34
N LEU A 31 -10.06 -16.76 19.94
CA LEU A 31 -9.57 -18.13 19.75
C LEU A 31 -9.58 -18.94 21.05
N PHE A 32 -9.24 -18.32 22.17
CA PHE A 32 -9.29 -18.97 23.48
C PHE A 32 -10.73 -19.31 23.89
N TYR A 33 -11.65 -18.35 23.81
CA TYR A 33 -13.04 -18.57 24.24
C TYR A 33 -13.86 -19.48 23.33
N THR A 34 -13.49 -19.56 22.05
CA THR A 34 -14.10 -20.51 21.11
C THR A 34 -13.50 -21.92 21.22
N GLY A 35 -12.48 -22.11 22.07
CA GLY A 35 -11.83 -23.40 22.31
C GLY A 35 -10.86 -23.84 21.21
N VAL A 36 -10.51 -22.95 20.27
CA VAL A 36 -9.52 -23.23 19.22
C VAL A 36 -8.12 -23.31 19.82
N THR A 37 -7.81 -22.43 20.78
CA THR A 37 -6.56 -22.45 21.55
C THR A 37 -6.83 -22.71 23.03
N TYR A 38 -6.01 -23.57 23.64
CA TYR A 38 -6.11 -23.90 25.07
C TYR A 38 -5.26 -22.98 25.95
N LYS A 39 -4.46 -22.09 25.34
CA LYS A 39 -3.61 -21.11 25.99
C LYS A 39 -3.88 -19.73 25.40
N ILE A 40 -3.84 -18.73 26.26
CA ILE A 40 -4.00 -17.34 25.89
C ILE A 40 -2.66 -16.84 25.33
N GLY A 41 -2.63 -16.45 24.04
CA GLY A 41 -1.46 -15.82 23.42
C GLY A 41 -1.29 -14.35 23.82
N SER A 42 -0.06 -13.87 23.81
CA SER A 42 0.31 -12.47 24.08
C SER A 42 1.22 -11.92 22.98
N VAL A 43 0.90 -10.73 22.48
CA VAL A 43 1.72 -10.01 21.49
C VAL A 43 3.01 -9.52 22.15
N ASP A 44 2.91 -8.95 23.35
CA ASP A 44 4.05 -8.39 24.09
C ASP A 44 5.10 -9.47 24.46
N GLU A 45 4.66 -10.70 24.64
CA GLU A 45 5.54 -11.84 24.96
C GLU A 45 5.95 -12.65 23.71
N GLY A 46 5.51 -12.24 22.52
CA GLY A 46 5.78 -12.95 21.25
C GLY A 46 5.15 -14.34 21.16
N THR A 47 4.12 -14.63 21.96
CA THR A 47 3.42 -15.92 22.03
C THR A 47 2.09 -15.93 21.27
N ALA A 48 1.73 -14.83 20.61
CA ALA A 48 0.54 -14.73 19.78
C ALA A 48 0.55 -15.78 18.65
N THR A 49 -0.58 -16.44 18.46
CA THR A 49 -0.76 -17.50 17.46
C THR A 49 -0.96 -16.92 16.06
N MET A 50 -1.61 -15.76 15.97
CA MET A 50 -1.91 -15.08 14.70
C MET A 50 -0.68 -14.38 14.09
N ASP A 51 0.23 -13.88 14.92
CA ASP A 51 1.52 -13.32 14.49
C ASP A 51 2.55 -14.47 14.37
N TRP A 52 2.53 -15.14 13.21
CA TRP A 52 3.33 -16.34 12.99
C TRP A 52 4.73 -16.03 12.44
N MET A 53 4.92 -14.88 11.81
CA MET A 53 6.21 -14.47 11.27
C MET A 53 7.13 -13.99 12.40
N GLU A 54 8.44 -14.25 12.27
CA GLU A 54 9.43 -13.79 13.25
C GLU A 54 9.43 -12.27 13.36
N GLN A 55 9.31 -11.56 12.23
CA GLN A 55 9.27 -10.10 12.15
C GLN A 55 8.04 -9.50 12.87
N GLU A 56 6.90 -10.19 12.83
CA GLU A 56 5.68 -9.75 13.53
C GLU A 56 5.89 -9.82 15.05
N ARG A 57 6.49 -10.92 15.54
CA ARG A 57 6.77 -11.14 16.97
C ARG A 57 7.86 -10.21 17.51
N GLU A 58 8.93 -9.99 16.74
CA GLU A 58 10.02 -9.08 17.14
C GLU A 58 9.54 -7.63 17.29
N ARG A 59 8.56 -7.21 16.46
CA ARG A 59 8.08 -5.82 16.40
C ARG A 59 6.75 -5.59 17.11
N GLY A 60 6.03 -6.65 17.48
CA GLY A 60 4.70 -6.56 18.10
C GLY A 60 3.62 -5.99 17.16
N ILE A 61 3.75 -6.18 15.85
CA ILE A 61 2.78 -5.70 14.84
C ILE A 61 2.36 -6.83 13.90
N THR A 62 1.11 -6.81 13.47
CA THR A 62 0.62 -7.70 12.41
C THR A 62 0.97 -7.13 11.04
N ILE A 63 1.70 -7.92 10.23
CA ILE A 63 2.21 -7.56 8.90
C ILE A 63 1.35 -8.23 7.83
N THR A 64 1.02 -9.51 8.01
CA THR A 64 0.23 -10.28 7.03
C THR A 64 -1.10 -10.71 7.61
N SER A 65 -2.14 -10.75 6.78
CA SER A 65 -3.47 -11.15 7.24
C SER A 65 -3.56 -12.64 7.60
N ALA A 66 -3.92 -12.99 8.84
CA ALA A 66 -4.06 -14.38 9.25
C ALA A 66 -5.53 -14.83 9.23
N ALA A 67 -5.82 -15.94 8.55
CA ALA A 67 -7.17 -16.50 8.47
C ALA A 67 -7.32 -17.70 9.42
N THR A 68 -8.40 -17.73 10.19
CA THR A 68 -8.71 -18.81 11.13
C THR A 68 -10.21 -19.06 11.21
N THR A 69 -10.60 -20.30 11.50
CA THR A 69 -12.01 -20.68 11.68
C THR A 69 -12.26 -21.07 13.13
N ALA A 70 -13.29 -20.48 13.73
CA ALA A 70 -13.76 -20.73 15.08
C ALA A 70 -15.25 -21.09 15.10
N SER A 71 -15.74 -21.60 16.24
CA SER A 71 -17.16 -21.86 16.45
C SER A 71 -17.68 -21.23 17.73
N TRP A 72 -18.88 -20.65 17.67
CA TRP A 72 -19.52 -19.98 18.81
C TRP A 72 -20.95 -20.50 18.99
N ASP A 73 -21.37 -20.76 20.23
CA ASP A 73 -22.75 -21.13 20.54
C ASP A 73 -23.53 -19.90 20.98
N ARG A 74 -24.68 -19.66 20.35
CA ARG A 74 -25.61 -18.61 20.73
C ARG A 74 -27.03 -19.19 20.72
N PHE A 75 -27.70 -19.12 21.86
CA PHE A 75 -29.06 -19.67 22.07
C PHE A 75 -29.22 -21.16 21.71
N GLY A 76 -28.18 -21.98 21.94
CA GLY A 76 -28.20 -23.42 21.62
C GLY A 76 -28.04 -23.72 20.13
N LYS A 77 -27.75 -22.70 19.30
CA LYS A 77 -27.37 -22.84 17.90
C LYS A 77 -25.88 -22.56 17.76
N LYS A 78 -25.17 -23.45 17.07
CA LYS A 78 -23.74 -23.32 16.82
C LYS A 78 -23.47 -22.61 15.51
N TYR A 79 -22.65 -21.57 15.54
CA TYR A 79 -22.25 -20.75 14.40
C TYR A 79 -20.79 -20.97 14.05
N ARG A 80 -20.46 -20.82 12.77
CA ARG A 80 -19.09 -20.78 12.26
C ARG A 80 -18.67 -19.32 12.11
N VAL A 81 -17.52 -18.97 12.65
CA VAL A 81 -16.93 -17.64 12.51
C VAL A 81 -15.55 -17.79 11.86
N ASN A 82 -15.45 -17.37 10.61
CA ASN A 82 -14.20 -17.25 9.88
C ASN A 82 -13.64 -15.85 10.13
N ILE A 83 -12.45 -15.76 10.69
CA ILE A 83 -11.82 -14.52 11.12
C ILE A 83 -10.59 -14.27 10.27
N ILE A 84 -10.51 -13.07 9.71
CA ILE A 84 -9.28 -12.54 9.12
C ILE A 84 -8.76 -11.43 10.03
N ASP A 85 -7.59 -11.64 10.64
CA ASP A 85 -6.92 -10.58 11.38
C ASP A 85 -6.17 -9.67 10.40
N THR A 86 -6.46 -8.37 10.42
CA THR A 86 -5.92 -7.43 9.42
C THR A 86 -4.80 -6.56 9.99
N PRO A 87 -3.77 -6.22 9.20
CA PRO A 87 -2.73 -5.29 9.63
C PRO A 87 -3.30 -3.92 10.04
N GLY A 88 -2.72 -3.32 11.08
CA GLY A 88 -3.07 -1.96 11.51
C GLY A 88 -2.24 -0.85 10.89
N HIS A 89 -1.12 -1.22 10.27
CA HIS A 89 -0.09 -0.30 9.83
C HIS A 89 -0.32 0.13 8.38
N VAL A 90 -0.09 1.42 8.08
CA VAL A 90 -0.33 2.02 6.76
C VAL A 90 0.47 1.36 5.63
N ASP A 91 1.68 0.90 5.94
CA ASP A 91 2.55 0.21 4.98
C ASP A 91 1.95 -1.10 4.43
N PHE A 92 1.00 -1.70 5.16
CA PHE A 92 0.30 -2.93 4.79
C PHE A 92 -1.17 -2.67 4.46
N THR A 93 -1.52 -1.45 4.05
CA THR A 93 -2.88 -1.06 3.66
C THR A 93 -3.49 -1.99 2.60
N VAL A 94 -2.64 -2.55 1.73
CA VAL A 94 -3.06 -3.47 0.66
C VAL A 94 -3.59 -4.79 1.22
N GLU A 95 -2.98 -5.31 2.30
CA GLU A 95 -3.48 -6.50 3.00
C GLU A 95 -4.87 -6.22 3.59
N VAL A 96 -5.11 -5.00 4.08
CA VAL A 96 -6.43 -4.58 4.56
C VAL A 96 -7.44 -4.52 3.41
N GLU A 97 -7.08 -3.95 2.26
CA GLU A 97 -8.00 -3.91 1.11
C GLU A 97 -8.36 -5.29 0.58
N ARG A 98 -7.37 -6.18 0.43
CA ARG A 98 -7.60 -7.58 0.03
C ARG A 98 -8.52 -8.29 0.99
N SER A 99 -8.31 -8.09 2.29
CA SER A 99 -9.13 -8.68 3.35
C SER A 99 -10.56 -8.14 3.29
N LEU A 100 -10.74 -6.83 3.30
CA LEU A 100 -12.08 -6.22 3.29
C LEU A 100 -12.92 -6.61 2.07
N ARG A 101 -12.28 -6.87 0.92
CA ARG A 101 -13.00 -7.32 -0.29
C ARG A 101 -13.63 -8.70 -0.17
N VAL A 102 -13.05 -9.60 0.63
CA VAL A 102 -13.51 -11.00 0.78
C VAL A 102 -14.37 -11.24 2.01
N LEU A 103 -14.44 -10.26 2.90
CA LEU A 103 -15.19 -10.34 4.15
C LEU A 103 -16.63 -9.92 3.94
N ASP A 104 -17.54 -10.58 4.67
CA ASP A 104 -18.94 -10.21 4.67
C ASP A 104 -19.18 -9.08 5.68
N GLY A 105 -18.47 -9.08 6.82
CA GLY A 105 -18.60 -8.06 7.87
C GLY A 105 -17.27 -7.73 8.56
N ALA A 106 -17.26 -6.75 9.47
CA ALA A 106 -16.06 -6.34 10.19
C ALA A 106 -16.31 -5.95 11.65
N VAL A 107 -15.27 -6.13 12.48
CA VAL A 107 -15.18 -5.62 13.86
C VAL A 107 -14.15 -4.51 13.89
N CYS A 108 -14.59 -3.28 14.13
CA CYS A 108 -13.74 -2.10 14.28
C CYS A 108 -13.27 -1.98 15.73
N VAL A 109 -12.00 -2.20 16.01
CA VAL A 109 -11.46 -2.02 17.37
C VAL A 109 -10.95 -0.59 17.53
N PHE A 110 -11.36 0.07 18.61
CA PHE A 110 -10.90 1.40 18.98
C PHE A 110 -10.21 1.38 20.34
N ASP A 111 -9.14 2.16 20.50
CA ASP A 111 -8.52 2.40 21.80
C ASP A 111 -9.39 3.38 22.60
N SER A 112 -9.76 3.00 23.82
CA SER A 112 -10.63 3.79 24.72
C SER A 112 -10.08 5.17 25.10
N VAL A 113 -8.77 5.38 24.99
CA VAL A 113 -8.09 6.63 25.34
C VAL A 113 -7.97 7.53 24.11
N ALA A 114 -7.55 6.96 22.98
CA ALA A 114 -7.25 7.73 21.77
C ALA A 114 -8.48 8.00 20.88
N GLY A 115 -9.50 7.16 20.95
CA GLY A 115 -10.66 7.24 20.05
C GLY A 115 -10.30 6.97 18.58
N VAL A 116 -10.96 7.68 17.66
CA VAL A 116 -10.68 7.56 16.22
C VAL A 116 -9.33 8.18 15.87
N GLN A 117 -8.40 7.37 15.37
CA GLN A 117 -7.07 7.77 14.91
C GLN A 117 -6.98 7.82 13.38
N PRO A 118 -5.96 8.47 12.77
CA PRO A 118 -5.87 8.66 11.31
C PRO A 118 -6.02 7.37 10.50
N GLN A 119 -5.38 6.28 10.93
CA GLN A 119 -5.48 4.99 10.22
C GLN A 119 -6.83 4.33 10.43
N SER A 120 -7.52 4.61 11.55
CA SER A 120 -8.91 4.16 11.71
C SER A 120 -9.79 4.80 10.64
N GLU A 121 -9.57 6.08 10.30
CA GLU A 121 -10.28 6.77 9.21
C GLU A 121 -9.98 6.11 7.85
N THR A 122 -8.72 5.79 7.56
CA THR A 122 -8.33 5.13 6.31
C THR A 122 -9.01 3.77 6.14
N VAL A 123 -8.90 2.91 7.15
CA VAL A 123 -9.51 1.57 7.14
C VAL A 123 -11.04 1.66 7.09
N TRP A 124 -11.64 2.65 7.76
CA TRP A 124 -13.08 2.89 7.70
C TRP A 124 -13.54 3.27 6.29
N ARG A 125 -12.82 4.15 5.59
CA ARG A 125 -13.12 4.50 4.20
C ARG A 125 -13.00 3.31 3.25
N GLN A 126 -12.05 2.41 3.51
CA GLN A 126 -11.92 1.18 2.72
C GLN A 126 -13.11 0.24 2.96
N ALA A 127 -13.58 0.12 4.19
CA ALA A 127 -14.79 -0.63 4.49
C ALA A 127 -16.04 0.03 3.86
N ASP A 128 -16.10 1.36 3.79
CA ASP A 128 -17.16 2.09 3.08
C ASP A 128 -17.14 1.80 1.57
N LYS A 129 -15.95 1.81 0.95
CA LYS A 129 -15.75 1.48 -0.48
C LYS A 129 -16.35 0.12 -0.83
N TYR A 130 -16.13 -0.89 0.00
CA TYR A 130 -16.64 -2.25 -0.21
C TYR A 130 -18.00 -2.52 0.46
N ARG A 131 -18.64 -1.48 1.03
CA ARG A 131 -19.94 -1.56 1.71
C ARG A 131 -20.00 -2.65 2.80
N VAL A 132 -18.92 -2.82 3.57
CA VAL A 132 -18.81 -3.87 4.60
C VAL A 132 -19.57 -3.45 5.87
N PRO A 133 -20.63 -4.18 6.27
CA PRO A 133 -21.31 -4.00 7.56
C PRO A 133 -20.37 -4.23 8.74
N ARG A 134 -20.51 -3.42 9.78
CA ARG A 134 -19.53 -3.41 10.87
C ARG A 134 -20.13 -3.14 12.23
N ILE A 135 -19.45 -3.64 13.25
CA ILE A 135 -19.66 -3.32 14.67
C ILE A 135 -18.38 -2.73 15.25
N CYS A 136 -18.49 -1.91 16.29
CA CYS A 136 -17.34 -1.32 16.97
C CYS A 136 -17.12 -1.97 18.35
N PHE A 137 -15.86 -2.21 18.68
CA PHE A 137 -15.43 -2.65 20.00
C PHE A 137 -14.47 -1.63 20.60
N VAL A 138 -14.92 -0.91 21.63
CA VAL A 138 -14.08 0.02 22.40
C VAL A 138 -13.27 -0.78 23.39
N ASN A 139 -12.01 -0.98 23.07
CA ASN A 139 -11.08 -1.83 23.78
C ASN A 139 -10.24 -1.03 24.79
N LYS A 140 -9.57 -1.74 25.68
CA LYS A 140 -8.69 -1.18 26.73
C LYS A 140 -9.42 -0.27 27.72
N MET A 141 -10.65 -0.60 28.07
CA MET A 141 -11.40 0.15 29.10
C MET A 141 -10.73 0.12 30.50
N ASP A 142 -9.73 -0.74 30.69
CA ASP A 142 -8.88 -0.83 31.88
C ASP A 142 -7.74 0.19 31.93
N ARG A 143 -7.47 0.94 30.85
CA ARG A 143 -6.39 1.93 30.83
C ARG A 143 -6.74 3.21 31.56
N MET A 144 -5.72 3.84 32.14
CA MET A 144 -5.80 5.21 32.63
C MET A 144 -6.20 6.16 31.50
N GLY A 145 -7.18 7.02 31.74
CA GLY A 145 -7.74 7.92 30.74
C GLY A 145 -8.77 7.28 29.80
N ALA A 146 -9.16 6.03 29.99
CA ALA A 146 -10.20 5.39 29.19
C ALA A 146 -11.51 6.19 29.25
N ASP A 147 -12.10 6.49 28.10
CA ASP A 147 -13.31 7.31 27.99
C ASP A 147 -14.19 6.81 26.84
N PHE A 148 -15.26 6.09 27.20
CA PHE A 148 -16.17 5.49 26.22
C PHE A 148 -16.94 6.55 25.42
N ASP A 149 -17.44 7.59 26.09
CA ASP A 149 -18.21 8.66 25.45
C ASP A 149 -17.34 9.49 24.49
N HIS A 150 -16.07 9.70 24.83
CA HIS A 150 -15.09 10.30 23.92
C HIS A 150 -14.98 9.50 22.62
N VAL A 151 -14.88 8.18 22.69
CA VAL A 151 -14.78 7.31 21.51
C VAL A 151 -16.06 7.39 20.67
N ILE A 152 -17.25 7.32 21.28
CA ILE A 152 -18.52 7.48 20.57
C ILE A 152 -18.58 8.83 19.84
N ASN A 153 -18.16 9.92 20.51
CA ASN A 153 -18.14 11.25 19.93
C ASN A 153 -17.14 11.38 18.76
N THR A 154 -15.97 10.76 18.87
CA THR A 154 -14.98 10.77 17.78
C THR A 154 -15.43 9.92 16.59
N ILE A 155 -16.09 8.77 16.82
CA ILE A 155 -16.71 7.98 15.74
C ILE A 155 -17.73 8.84 14.98
N ARG A 156 -18.63 9.53 15.70
CA ARG A 156 -19.64 10.39 15.06
C ARG A 156 -19.00 11.55 14.28
N LYS A 157 -18.04 12.26 14.89
CA LYS A 157 -17.46 13.49 14.31
C LYS A 157 -16.44 13.24 13.21
N ARG A 158 -15.54 12.26 13.38
CA ARG A 158 -14.41 12.02 12.45
C ARG A 158 -14.76 11.05 11.33
N LEU A 159 -15.60 10.06 11.60
CA LEU A 159 -16.00 9.05 10.60
C LEU A 159 -17.33 9.38 9.94
N GLY A 160 -18.11 10.33 10.48
CA GLY A 160 -19.46 10.65 9.98
C GLY A 160 -20.45 9.49 10.16
N ALA A 161 -20.18 8.59 11.11
CA ALA A 161 -20.98 7.39 11.35
C ALA A 161 -22.07 7.62 12.41
N HIS A 162 -23.02 6.68 12.48
CA HIS A 162 -24.10 6.66 13.47
C HIS A 162 -23.87 5.56 14.51
N PRO A 163 -22.99 5.77 15.51
CA PRO A 163 -22.72 4.78 16.54
C PRO A 163 -23.90 4.63 17.51
N VAL A 164 -24.31 3.39 17.77
CA VAL A 164 -25.35 3.03 18.75
C VAL A 164 -24.68 2.24 19.89
N PRO A 165 -24.45 2.84 21.07
CA PRO A 165 -23.81 2.17 22.19
C PRO A 165 -24.78 1.18 22.84
N LEU A 166 -24.70 -0.09 22.45
CA LEU A 166 -25.54 -1.16 23.02
C LEU A 166 -25.16 -1.48 24.47
N GLN A 167 -23.93 -1.13 24.85
CA GLN A 167 -23.36 -1.39 26.16
C GLN A 167 -22.69 -0.15 26.73
N PHE A 168 -22.57 -0.12 28.06
CA PHE A 168 -21.79 0.89 28.77
C PHE A 168 -20.84 0.23 29.77
N PRO A 169 -19.58 0.70 29.89
CA PRO A 169 -18.63 0.13 30.84
C PRO A 169 -19.06 0.39 32.30
N LEU A 170 -19.02 -0.65 33.13
CA LEU A 170 -19.20 -0.54 34.59
C LEU A 170 -17.83 -0.39 35.25
N GLY A 171 -17.58 0.81 35.79
CA GLY A 171 -16.28 1.23 36.29
C GLY A 171 -15.37 1.84 35.22
N ARG A 172 -14.22 2.31 35.67
CA ARG A 172 -13.23 3.02 34.85
C ARG A 172 -11.82 2.63 35.27
N GLU A 173 -10.92 2.49 34.31
CA GLU A 173 -9.51 2.16 34.56
C GLU A 173 -9.39 0.86 35.39
N ASP A 174 -8.64 0.85 36.48
CA ASP A 174 -8.50 -0.30 37.37
C ASP A 174 -9.83 -0.79 37.99
N ASN A 175 -10.84 0.09 38.09
CA ASN A 175 -12.17 -0.28 38.60
C ASN A 175 -13.11 -0.82 37.52
N PHE A 176 -12.65 -0.97 36.27
CA PHE A 176 -13.46 -1.56 35.21
C PHE A 176 -13.65 -3.06 35.45
N ILE A 177 -14.83 -3.45 35.93
CA ILE A 177 -15.16 -4.84 36.31
C ILE A 177 -16.19 -5.51 35.40
N GLY A 178 -16.95 -4.72 34.64
CA GLY A 178 -18.12 -5.23 33.96
C GLY A 178 -18.67 -4.33 32.88
N ILE A 179 -19.80 -4.72 32.31
CA ILE A 179 -20.58 -3.92 31.37
C ILE A 179 -22.06 -3.93 31.77
N ILE A 180 -22.76 -2.89 31.37
CA ILE A 180 -24.21 -2.77 31.42
C ILE A 180 -24.72 -2.95 29.99
N ASP A 181 -25.58 -3.94 29.76
CA ASP A 181 -26.24 -4.19 28.48
C ASP A 181 -27.59 -3.48 28.48
N PHE A 182 -27.74 -2.47 27.63
CA PHE A 182 -28.99 -1.68 27.54
C PHE A 182 -30.13 -2.44 26.86
N LEU A 183 -29.81 -3.48 26.09
CA LEU A 183 -30.77 -4.23 25.30
C LEU A 183 -31.42 -5.33 26.15
N GLU A 184 -30.61 -6.15 26.82
CA GLU A 184 -31.09 -7.21 27.71
C GLU A 184 -31.41 -6.70 29.13
N GLU A 185 -31.06 -5.45 29.45
CA GLU A 185 -31.23 -4.83 30.78
C GLU A 185 -30.50 -5.58 31.90
N LYS A 186 -29.33 -6.11 31.54
CA LYS A 186 -28.49 -6.93 32.41
C LYS A 186 -27.13 -6.30 32.61
N VAL A 187 -26.51 -6.68 33.72
CA VAL A 187 -25.13 -6.33 34.06
C VAL A 187 -24.32 -7.60 34.04
N ILE A 188 -23.17 -7.54 33.36
CA ILE A 188 -22.21 -8.65 33.29
C ILE A 188 -20.95 -8.20 34.03
N VAL A 189 -20.60 -8.91 35.10
CA VAL A 189 -19.39 -8.64 35.90
C VAL A 189 -18.47 -9.85 35.82
N TRP A 190 -17.22 -9.63 35.39
CA TRP A 190 -16.22 -10.70 35.31
C TRP A 190 -15.48 -10.84 36.63
N LEU A 191 -15.28 -12.10 37.06
CA LEU A 191 -14.56 -12.42 38.29
C LEU A 191 -13.05 -12.52 37.96
N GLU A 192 -12.24 -11.67 38.60
CA GLU A 192 -10.84 -11.42 38.23
C GLU A 192 -9.95 -12.67 38.19
N GLU A 193 -10.22 -13.67 39.02
CA GLU A 193 -9.37 -14.86 39.19
C GLU A 193 -9.51 -15.91 38.07
N THR A 194 -10.34 -15.67 37.05
CA THR A 194 -10.75 -16.74 36.11
C THR A 194 -10.38 -16.51 34.64
N LEU A 195 -9.48 -15.56 34.33
CA LEU A 195 -9.17 -15.18 32.93
C LEU A 195 -10.44 -14.88 32.11
N GLY A 196 -11.46 -14.33 32.77
CA GLY A 196 -12.76 -14.03 32.17
C GLY A 196 -13.66 -15.24 31.87
N ALA A 197 -13.29 -16.46 32.29
CA ALA A 197 -14.08 -17.67 32.07
C ALA A 197 -15.34 -17.76 32.98
N LYS A 198 -15.33 -17.09 34.13
CA LYS A 198 -16.53 -16.94 34.98
C LYS A 198 -16.93 -15.48 35.05
N PHE A 199 -18.20 -15.24 34.77
CA PHE A 199 -18.86 -13.95 34.94
C PHE A 199 -20.22 -14.17 35.61
N GLU A 200 -20.65 -13.18 36.34
CA GLU A 200 -21.98 -13.12 36.94
C GLU A 200 -22.86 -12.22 36.09
N ILE A 201 -24.08 -12.68 35.83
CA ILE A 201 -25.12 -11.90 35.18
C ILE A 201 -26.22 -11.61 36.20
N PHE A 202 -26.62 -10.35 36.30
CA PHE A 202 -27.77 -9.96 37.12
C PHE A 202 -28.56 -8.81 36.47
N GLU A 203 -29.82 -8.67 36.88
CA GLU A 203 -30.71 -7.59 36.42
C GLU A 203 -30.17 -6.21 36.81
N VAL A 204 -30.24 -5.25 35.89
CA VAL A 204 -29.71 -3.89 36.09
C VAL A 204 -30.34 -3.18 37.30
N GLY A 205 -31.57 -3.52 37.66
CA GLY A 205 -32.26 -2.98 38.83
C GLY A 205 -31.46 -3.17 40.13
N LYS A 206 -30.61 -4.19 40.22
CA LYS A 206 -29.75 -4.43 41.39
C LYS A 206 -28.68 -3.35 41.59
N LEU A 207 -28.25 -2.64 40.53
CA LEU A 207 -27.31 -1.52 40.68
C LEU A 207 -27.91 -0.36 41.49
N TRP A 208 -29.24 -0.31 41.60
CA TRP A 208 -29.98 0.72 42.31
C TRP A 208 -30.51 0.24 43.67
N ASP A 209 -30.34 -1.05 43.99
CA ASP A 209 -30.67 -1.61 45.29
C ASP A 209 -29.49 -1.41 46.25
N LYS A 210 -29.70 -0.52 47.23
CA LYS A 210 -28.69 -0.18 48.22
C LYS A 210 -28.17 -1.41 48.98
N ALA A 211 -29.04 -2.36 49.33
CA ALA A 211 -28.63 -3.55 50.08
C ALA A 211 -27.70 -4.45 49.23
N PHE A 212 -27.99 -4.57 47.93
CA PHE A 212 -27.13 -5.29 47.00
C PHE A 212 -25.78 -4.60 46.82
N VAL A 213 -25.78 -3.29 46.54
CA VAL A 213 -24.56 -2.52 46.32
C VAL A 213 -23.67 -2.51 47.57
N ASP A 214 -24.26 -2.34 48.76
CA ASP A 214 -23.52 -2.39 50.03
C ASP A 214 -22.91 -3.78 50.29
N SER A 215 -23.53 -4.86 49.76
CA SER A 215 -22.99 -6.23 49.83
C SER A 215 -21.88 -6.53 48.83
N ARG A 216 -21.68 -5.66 47.83
CA ARG A 216 -20.72 -5.83 46.71
C ARG A 216 -19.81 -4.61 46.58
N PRO A 217 -18.74 -4.53 47.39
CA PRO A 217 -17.81 -3.39 47.39
C PRO A 217 -17.16 -3.11 46.03
N ASP A 218 -16.91 -4.16 45.25
CA ASP A 218 -16.42 -4.09 43.87
C ASP A 218 -17.40 -3.33 42.95
N VAL A 219 -18.69 -3.70 43.00
CA VAL A 219 -19.75 -3.04 42.23
C VAL A 219 -19.96 -1.60 42.70
N ALA A 220 -19.91 -1.35 44.01
CA ALA A 220 -20.03 0.00 44.57
C ALA A 220 -18.88 0.91 44.11
N ALA A 221 -17.64 0.41 44.13
CA ALA A 221 -16.48 1.14 43.65
C ALA A 221 -16.56 1.41 42.14
N ALA A 222 -16.97 0.42 41.36
CA ALA A 222 -17.14 0.56 39.92
C ALA A 222 -18.23 1.58 39.56
N LEU A 223 -19.43 1.49 40.15
CA LEU A 223 -20.51 2.47 39.95
C LEU A 223 -20.06 3.90 40.22
N LYS A 224 -19.36 4.10 41.35
CA LYS A 224 -18.79 5.41 41.71
C LYS A 224 -17.75 5.88 40.69
N ALA A 225 -16.85 5.00 40.26
CA ALA A 225 -15.79 5.32 39.31
C ALA A 225 -16.32 5.68 37.92
N SER A 226 -17.36 4.98 37.44
CA SER A 226 -18.01 5.29 36.17
C SER A 226 -19.00 6.46 36.24
N ALA A 227 -19.28 6.99 37.45
CA ALA A 227 -20.22 8.08 37.70
C ALA A 227 -21.62 7.82 37.10
N ILE A 228 -22.10 6.57 37.20
CA ILE A 228 -23.40 6.16 36.67
C ILE A 228 -24.42 6.19 37.80
N ASP A 229 -25.57 6.80 37.55
CA ASP A 229 -26.77 6.69 38.39
C ASP A 229 -27.97 6.17 37.58
N LYS A 230 -29.10 5.97 38.26
CA LYS A 230 -30.32 5.49 37.62
C LYS A 230 -30.81 6.44 36.51
N LYS A 231 -30.69 7.76 36.72
CA LYS A 231 -31.13 8.75 35.73
C LYS A 231 -30.27 8.67 34.47
N PHE A 232 -28.95 8.56 34.64
CA PHE A 232 -28.02 8.33 33.54
C PHE A 232 -28.43 7.07 32.76
N TYR A 233 -28.67 5.95 33.45
CA TYR A 233 -29.07 4.70 32.80
C TYR A 233 -30.37 4.86 32.00
N ASP A 234 -31.41 5.42 32.62
CA ASP A 234 -32.72 5.62 31.98
C ASP A 234 -32.59 6.53 30.74
N ASP A 235 -31.85 7.64 30.86
CA ASP A 235 -31.61 8.59 29.75
C ASP A 235 -30.84 7.94 28.59
N HIS A 236 -29.82 7.12 28.88
CA HIS A 236 -29.00 6.47 27.84
C HIS A 236 -29.74 5.31 27.18
N ARG A 237 -30.42 4.47 27.96
CA ARG A 237 -31.24 3.38 27.43
C ARG A 237 -32.33 3.94 26.53
N ASN A 238 -33.04 4.99 26.95
CA ASN A 238 -34.09 5.60 26.14
C ASN A 238 -33.56 6.09 24.79
N LYS A 239 -32.38 6.73 24.78
CA LYS A 239 -31.71 7.12 23.54
C LYS A 239 -31.31 5.93 22.67
N VAL A 240 -30.81 4.84 23.25
CA VAL A 240 -30.45 3.63 22.50
C VAL A 240 -31.69 3.04 21.83
N VAL A 241 -32.80 2.92 22.55
CA VAL A 241 -34.08 2.44 22.02
C VAL A 241 -34.61 3.39 20.93
N GLU A 242 -34.53 4.70 21.14
CA GLU A 242 -34.89 5.73 20.14
C GLU A 242 -34.08 5.57 18.85
N TYR A 243 -32.75 5.47 18.94
CA TYR A 243 -31.89 5.28 17.76
C TYR A 243 -32.16 3.98 17.00
N ILE A 244 -32.49 2.90 17.72
CA ILE A 244 -32.89 1.61 17.11
C ILE A 244 -34.21 1.77 16.35
N ALA A 245 -35.16 2.52 16.91
CA ALA A 245 -36.46 2.75 16.28
C ALA A 245 -36.35 3.69 15.07
N GLU A 246 -35.55 4.76 15.16
CA GLU A 246 -35.39 5.79 14.12
C GLU A 246 -35.01 5.24 12.74
N HIS A 247 -34.30 4.11 12.69
CA HIS A 247 -33.77 3.54 11.44
C HIS A 247 -34.62 2.38 10.88
N ASP A 248 -35.74 2.05 11.55
CA ASP A 248 -36.68 1.01 11.14
C ASP A 248 -38.13 1.54 11.15
N ASP A 249 -38.69 1.72 9.95
CA ASP A 249 -40.03 2.29 9.74
C ASP A 249 -41.13 1.56 10.52
N GLU A 250 -40.99 0.25 10.77
CA GLU A 250 -41.98 -0.51 11.55
C GLU A 250 -41.88 -0.26 13.06
N LEU A 251 -40.68 0.04 13.56
CA LEU A 251 -40.44 0.26 14.99
C LEU A 251 -40.64 1.71 15.39
N ILE A 252 -40.36 2.68 14.51
CA ILE A 252 -40.58 4.10 14.82
C ILE A 252 -42.05 4.38 15.11
N ASP A 253 -42.98 3.80 14.34
CA ASP A 253 -44.41 3.97 14.58
C ASP A 253 -44.84 3.41 15.94
N LYS A 254 -44.34 2.23 16.32
CA LYS A 254 -44.61 1.64 17.65
C LYS A 254 -44.05 2.52 18.76
N TYR A 255 -42.81 2.98 18.61
CA TYR A 255 -42.13 3.83 19.57
C TYR A 255 -42.86 5.16 19.78
N LEU A 256 -43.25 5.85 18.69
CA LEU A 256 -43.99 7.13 18.74
C LEU A 256 -45.37 6.98 19.37
N ASN A 257 -46.02 5.82 19.22
CA ASN A 257 -47.30 5.50 19.86
C ASN A 257 -47.15 5.01 21.32
N GLY A 258 -45.93 5.01 21.89
CA GLY A 258 -45.66 4.59 23.26
C GLY A 258 -45.78 3.08 23.49
N VAL A 259 -45.72 2.27 22.43
CA VAL A 259 -45.73 0.80 22.52
C VAL A 259 -44.32 0.31 22.84
N ALA A 260 -44.18 -0.47 23.90
CA ALA A 260 -42.89 -1.05 24.28
C ALA A 260 -42.38 -2.03 23.22
N LEU A 261 -41.15 -1.84 22.76
CA LEU A 261 -40.48 -2.71 21.80
C LEU A 261 -39.95 -3.96 22.50
N THR A 262 -40.17 -5.13 21.91
CA THR A 262 -39.64 -6.39 22.43
C THR A 262 -38.15 -6.56 22.09
N LEU A 263 -37.45 -7.38 22.88
CA LEU A 263 -36.03 -7.68 22.65
C LEU A 263 -35.77 -8.27 21.25
N GLU A 264 -36.67 -9.13 20.77
CA GLU A 264 -36.55 -9.76 19.45
C GLU A 264 -36.72 -8.74 18.32
N GLU A 265 -37.68 -7.82 18.44
CA GLU A 265 -37.88 -6.72 17.50
C GLU A 265 -36.66 -5.81 17.44
N MET A 266 -36.11 -5.42 18.59
CA MET A 266 -34.91 -4.59 18.65
C MET A 266 -33.70 -5.28 18.02
N ARG A 267 -33.47 -6.57 18.30
CA ARG A 267 -32.38 -7.34 17.67
C ARG A 267 -32.51 -7.40 16.15
N LYS A 268 -33.73 -7.63 15.64
CA LYS A 268 -34.01 -7.65 14.19
C LYS A 268 -33.76 -6.29 13.56
N SER A 269 -34.21 -5.20 14.18
CA SER A 269 -33.95 -3.84 13.68
C SER A 269 -32.46 -3.51 13.68
N ILE A 270 -31.73 -3.81 14.77
CA ILE A 270 -30.28 -3.58 14.84
C ILE A 270 -29.58 -4.33 13.71
N ARG A 271 -29.89 -5.62 13.51
CA ARG A 271 -29.31 -6.41 12.42
C ARG A 271 -29.63 -5.78 11.06
N LYS A 272 -30.91 -5.54 10.76
CA LYS A 272 -31.38 -4.94 9.50
C LYS A 272 -30.67 -3.61 9.21
N SER A 273 -30.58 -2.74 10.20
CA SER A 273 -29.96 -1.41 10.07
C SER A 273 -28.43 -1.47 10.00
N THR A 274 -27.79 -2.46 10.65
CA THR A 274 -26.34 -2.72 10.54
C THR A 274 -25.99 -3.19 9.13
N LEU A 275 -26.75 -4.16 8.59
CA LEU A 275 -26.57 -4.67 7.23
C LEU A 275 -26.79 -3.60 6.16
N ALA A 276 -27.70 -2.66 6.41
CA ALA A 276 -27.96 -1.51 5.56
C ALA A 276 -26.96 -0.35 5.74
N LEU A 277 -25.94 -0.49 6.59
CA LEU A 277 -24.95 0.55 6.93
C LEU A 277 -25.56 1.83 7.50
N LYS A 278 -26.76 1.75 8.10
CA LYS A 278 -27.45 2.90 8.69
C LYS A 278 -26.96 3.19 10.10
N ILE A 279 -26.70 2.16 10.89
CA ILE A 279 -26.21 2.27 12.26
C ILE A 279 -24.98 1.39 12.46
N VAL A 280 -24.19 1.72 13.48
CA VAL A 280 -23.03 0.91 13.88
C VAL A 280 -23.15 0.55 15.35
N PRO A 281 -23.46 -0.71 15.70
CA PRO A 281 -23.48 -1.17 17.08
C PRO A 281 -22.11 -0.99 17.75
N VAL A 282 -22.08 -0.43 18.96
CA VAL A 282 -20.85 -0.23 19.72
C VAL A 282 -20.90 -0.98 21.05
N LEU A 283 -19.84 -1.75 21.30
CA LEU A 283 -19.61 -2.54 22.50
C LEU A 283 -18.38 -2.03 23.26
N ALA A 284 -18.25 -2.39 24.53
CA ALA A 284 -17.15 -1.99 25.40
C ALA A 284 -16.44 -3.21 26.00
N GLY A 285 -15.13 -3.13 26.19
CA GLY A 285 -14.39 -4.19 26.88
C GLY A 285 -12.90 -3.93 27.06
N SER A 286 -12.22 -4.96 27.54
CA SER A 286 -10.76 -5.04 27.63
C SER A 286 -10.32 -6.44 27.25
N ALA A 287 -9.75 -6.57 26.06
CA ALA A 287 -9.14 -7.82 25.61
C ALA A 287 -7.98 -8.24 26.53
N PHE A 288 -7.22 -7.28 27.04
CA PHE A 288 -6.09 -7.53 27.95
C PHE A 288 -6.56 -8.14 29.28
N LYS A 289 -7.60 -7.57 29.89
CA LYS A 289 -8.20 -8.08 31.15
C LYS A 289 -9.22 -9.19 30.92
N ASN A 290 -9.43 -9.63 29.68
CA ASN A 290 -10.33 -10.72 29.32
C ASN A 290 -11.82 -10.41 29.65
N LYS A 291 -12.24 -9.16 29.47
CA LYS A 291 -13.59 -8.66 29.77
C LYS A 291 -14.26 -8.17 28.47
N GLY A 292 -15.49 -8.58 28.19
CA GLY A 292 -16.28 -8.08 27.06
C GLY A 292 -16.11 -8.82 25.70
N ILE A 293 -15.27 -9.85 25.62
CA ILE A 293 -15.07 -10.61 24.36
C ILE A 293 -16.24 -11.56 24.06
N GLN A 294 -16.86 -12.16 25.08
CA GLN A 294 -18.02 -13.04 24.87
C GLN A 294 -19.25 -12.27 24.35
N PRO A 295 -19.62 -11.10 24.93
CA PRO A 295 -20.65 -10.25 24.35
C PRO A 295 -20.30 -9.73 22.94
N LEU A 296 -19.02 -9.51 22.64
CA LEU A 296 -18.57 -9.20 21.29
C LEU A 296 -18.87 -10.35 20.32
N LEU A 297 -18.60 -11.60 20.69
CA LEU A 297 -18.92 -12.78 19.87
C LEU A 297 -20.42 -12.97 19.70
N ASP A 298 -21.22 -12.71 20.74
CA ASP A 298 -22.68 -12.69 20.64
C ASP A 298 -23.13 -11.66 19.60
N ALA A 299 -22.61 -10.42 19.66
CA ALA A 299 -22.92 -9.36 18.72
C ALA A 299 -22.47 -9.65 17.27
N VAL A 300 -21.33 -10.32 17.08
CA VAL A 300 -20.88 -10.80 15.76
C VAL A 300 -21.93 -11.71 15.14
N VAL A 301 -22.42 -12.68 15.91
CA VAL A 301 -23.40 -13.64 15.40
C VAL A 301 -24.76 -12.98 15.18
N ASP A 302 -25.18 -12.13 16.12
CA ASP A 302 -26.50 -11.48 16.11
C ASP A 302 -26.61 -10.42 14.99
N TYR A 303 -25.57 -9.60 14.76
CA TYR A 303 -25.69 -8.38 13.96
C TYR A 303 -24.88 -8.37 12.66
N LEU A 304 -23.80 -9.14 12.54
CA LEU A 304 -23.00 -9.18 11.30
C LEU A 304 -23.59 -10.15 10.26
N PRO A 305 -23.34 -9.92 8.96
CA PRO A 305 -23.94 -10.69 7.86
C PRO A 305 -23.47 -12.14 7.82
N SER A 306 -24.38 -12.97 7.34
CA SER A 306 -24.05 -14.25 6.71
C SER A 306 -23.73 -14.03 5.21
N PRO A 307 -23.12 -15.00 4.52
CA PRO A 307 -22.95 -14.93 3.06
C PRO A 307 -24.25 -14.74 2.27
N LEU A 308 -25.42 -15.04 2.85
CA LEU A 308 -26.72 -14.84 2.22
C LEU A 308 -27.22 -13.39 2.33
N ASP A 309 -26.72 -12.64 3.30
CA ASP A 309 -27.10 -11.25 3.53
C ASP A 309 -26.31 -10.28 2.64
N VAL A 310 -25.23 -10.76 2.01
CA VAL A 310 -24.40 -10.00 1.07
C VAL A 310 -25.04 -10.09 -0.33
N PRO A 311 -25.07 -8.98 -1.10
CA PRO A 311 -25.54 -9.03 -2.49
C PRO A 311 -24.82 -10.11 -3.31
N PRO A 312 -25.49 -10.72 -4.31
CA PRO A 312 -24.84 -11.63 -5.24
C PRO A 312 -23.57 -11.01 -5.82
N VAL A 313 -22.50 -11.81 -5.92
CA VAL A 313 -21.24 -11.28 -6.47
C VAL A 313 -21.43 -10.97 -7.95
N GLU A 314 -21.03 -9.78 -8.33
CA GLU A 314 -21.06 -9.28 -9.70
C GLU A 314 -19.71 -9.52 -10.38
N GLY A 315 -19.76 -9.90 -11.65
CA GLY A 315 -18.59 -10.02 -12.51
C GLY A 315 -18.98 -9.94 -13.97
N THR A 316 -18.00 -10.02 -14.87
CA THR A 316 -18.21 -9.93 -16.32
C THR A 316 -17.91 -11.26 -16.99
N ASN A 317 -18.65 -11.60 -18.04
CA ASN A 317 -18.32 -12.74 -18.87
C ASN A 317 -17.16 -12.37 -19.81
N PRO A 318 -16.02 -13.08 -19.79
CA PRO A 318 -14.85 -12.73 -20.61
C PRO A 318 -15.09 -12.81 -22.13
N ALA A 319 -16.11 -13.55 -22.59
CA ALA A 319 -16.40 -13.72 -24.00
C ALA A 319 -17.44 -12.72 -24.54
N THR A 320 -18.34 -12.22 -23.69
CA THR A 320 -19.47 -11.37 -24.11
C THR A 320 -19.47 -9.98 -23.47
N ASP A 321 -18.60 -9.73 -22.49
CA ASP A 321 -18.57 -8.51 -21.65
C ASP A 321 -19.89 -8.23 -20.91
N GLU A 322 -20.82 -9.19 -20.87
CA GLU A 322 -22.08 -9.06 -20.15
C GLU A 322 -21.87 -9.22 -18.65
N VAL A 323 -22.64 -8.45 -17.86
CA VAL A 323 -22.67 -8.56 -16.40
C VAL A 323 -23.35 -9.87 -15.98
N VAL A 324 -22.67 -10.65 -15.16
CA VAL A 324 -23.12 -11.92 -14.60
C VAL A 324 -23.18 -11.81 -13.08
N LEU A 325 -24.30 -12.26 -12.51
CA LEU A 325 -24.49 -12.32 -11.05
C LEU A 325 -24.40 -13.78 -10.56
N ARG A 326 -23.71 -13.98 -9.44
CA ARG A 326 -23.61 -15.27 -8.75
C ARG A 326 -24.12 -15.14 -7.33
N ARG A 327 -25.25 -15.78 -7.03
CA ARG A 327 -25.76 -15.87 -5.65
C ARG A 327 -24.89 -16.81 -4.81
N ALA A 328 -24.82 -16.55 -3.51
CA ALA A 328 -24.20 -17.47 -2.56
C ALA A 328 -25.03 -18.74 -2.41
N ALA A 329 -24.70 -19.77 -3.18
CA ALA A 329 -25.32 -21.10 -3.09
C ALA A 329 -24.40 -22.19 -3.67
N ASP A 330 -24.52 -23.39 -3.11
CA ASP A 330 -23.72 -24.56 -3.51
C ASP A 330 -24.17 -25.13 -4.87
N ASP A 331 -25.39 -24.81 -5.32
CA ASP A 331 -25.98 -25.24 -6.59
C ASP A 331 -25.60 -24.37 -7.80
N GLN A 332 -24.89 -23.27 -7.55
CA GLN A 332 -24.42 -22.37 -8.58
C GLN A 332 -23.12 -22.85 -9.21
N PRO A 333 -22.76 -22.34 -10.42
CA PRO A 333 -21.43 -22.57 -10.98
C PRO A 333 -20.34 -22.05 -10.04
N PHE A 334 -19.21 -22.75 -10.00
CA PHE A 334 -18.10 -22.39 -9.13
C PHE A 334 -17.55 -21.00 -9.49
N ALA A 335 -17.39 -20.14 -8.48
CA ALA A 335 -16.70 -18.87 -8.59
C ALA A 335 -16.03 -18.52 -7.26
N ALA A 336 -14.74 -18.20 -7.31
CA ALA A 336 -13.92 -17.83 -6.18
C ALA A 336 -12.90 -16.75 -6.55
N LEU A 337 -12.50 -15.96 -5.56
CA LEU A 337 -11.46 -14.94 -5.69
C LEU A 337 -10.21 -15.38 -4.94
N ALA A 338 -9.06 -15.39 -5.61
CA ALA A 338 -7.77 -15.55 -4.97
C ALA A 338 -7.36 -14.20 -4.35
N PHE A 339 -7.30 -14.11 -3.02
CA PHE A 339 -7.09 -12.81 -2.35
C PHE A 339 -5.76 -12.72 -1.61
N LYS A 340 -5.07 -13.85 -1.40
CA LYS A 340 -3.76 -13.88 -0.76
C LYS A 340 -2.94 -15.05 -1.28
N ILE A 341 -1.67 -14.81 -1.55
CA ILE A 341 -0.69 -15.85 -1.89
C ILE A 341 0.39 -15.83 -0.84
N MET A 342 0.82 -17.01 -0.42
CA MET A 342 1.86 -17.18 0.59
C MET A 342 2.74 -18.35 0.20
N SER A 343 4.06 -18.17 0.31
CA SER A 343 5.00 -19.28 0.21
C SER A 343 5.07 -20.01 1.54
N ASP A 344 4.74 -21.30 1.53
CA ASP A 344 4.89 -22.17 2.68
C ASP A 344 6.14 -23.07 2.54
N PRO A 345 6.98 -23.19 3.58
CA PRO A 345 8.18 -24.03 3.53
C PRO A 345 7.92 -25.53 3.27
N PHE A 346 6.75 -26.05 3.65
CA PHE A 346 6.43 -27.48 3.60
C PHE A 346 5.56 -27.87 2.41
N VAL A 347 4.58 -27.03 2.07
CA VAL A 347 3.60 -27.33 1.00
C VAL A 347 3.81 -26.53 -0.28
N GLY A 348 4.77 -25.60 -0.29
CA GLY A 348 5.05 -24.73 -1.43
C GLY A 348 4.08 -23.54 -1.49
N HIS A 349 3.73 -23.10 -2.69
CA HIS A 349 2.80 -21.97 -2.86
C HIS A 349 1.39 -22.34 -2.43
N VAL A 350 0.84 -21.52 -1.55
CA VAL A 350 -0.53 -21.62 -1.04
C VAL A 350 -1.29 -20.37 -1.48
N THR A 351 -2.43 -20.58 -2.13
CA THR A 351 -3.32 -19.50 -2.56
C THR A 351 -4.59 -19.55 -1.74
N TYR A 352 -4.85 -18.51 -0.97
CA TYR A 352 -6.09 -18.34 -0.23
C TYR A 352 -7.18 -17.86 -1.17
N ILE A 353 -8.32 -18.54 -1.10
CA ILE A 353 -9.48 -18.25 -1.93
C ILE A 353 -10.72 -18.01 -1.07
N ARG A 354 -11.57 -17.09 -1.52
CA ARG A 354 -12.93 -16.89 -1.05
C ARG A 354 -13.88 -17.48 -2.07
N VAL A 355 -14.63 -18.53 -1.69
CA VAL A 355 -15.64 -19.13 -2.57
C VAL A 355 -16.93 -18.33 -2.46
N TYR A 356 -17.40 -17.74 -3.55
CA TYR A 356 -18.66 -17.00 -3.57
C TYR A 356 -19.84 -17.89 -4.00
N SER A 357 -19.61 -18.83 -4.92
CA SER A 357 -20.66 -19.72 -5.41
C SER A 357 -20.12 -21.08 -5.81
N GLY A 358 -20.99 -22.09 -5.79
CA GLY A 358 -20.66 -23.47 -6.15
C GLY A 358 -19.79 -24.19 -5.12
N VAL A 359 -19.25 -25.33 -5.55
CA VAL A 359 -18.44 -26.23 -4.71
C VAL A 359 -17.15 -26.55 -5.45
N LEU A 360 -16.03 -26.52 -4.72
CA LEU A 360 -14.73 -26.93 -5.24
C LEU A 360 -14.25 -28.19 -4.55
N LYS A 361 -13.75 -29.15 -5.33
CA LYS A 361 -13.22 -30.43 -4.84
C LYS A 361 -11.73 -30.53 -5.03
N SER A 362 -11.05 -31.18 -4.09
CA SER A 362 -9.64 -31.53 -4.23
C SER A 362 -9.43 -32.42 -5.46
N GLY A 363 -8.34 -32.20 -6.20
CA GLY A 363 -8.02 -32.90 -7.44
C GLY A 363 -8.72 -32.38 -8.71
N SER A 364 -9.65 -31.42 -8.58
CA SER A 364 -10.39 -30.86 -9.71
C SER A 364 -9.59 -29.81 -10.51
N TYR A 365 -10.14 -29.42 -11.65
CA TYR A 365 -9.63 -28.34 -12.49
C TYR A 365 -10.56 -27.13 -12.43
N VAL A 366 -9.98 -25.94 -12.45
CA VAL A 366 -10.69 -24.66 -12.48
C VAL A 366 -10.10 -23.77 -13.59
N MET A 367 -10.90 -22.82 -14.07
CA MET A 367 -10.45 -21.81 -15.02
C MET A 367 -10.06 -20.54 -14.27
N ASN A 368 -8.84 -20.05 -14.51
CA ASN A 368 -8.47 -18.68 -14.20
C ASN A 368 -8.97 -17.78 -15.34
N SER A 369 -10.17 -17.22 -15.18
CA SER A 369 -10.86 -16.47 -16.23
C SER A 369 -10.15 -15.17 -16.60
N GLY A 370 -9.42 -14.56 -15.66
CA GLY A 370 -8.64 -13.33 -15.93
C GLY A 370 -7.45 -13.56 -16.86
N LYS A 371 -6.92 -14.80 -16.92
CA LYS A 371 -5.76 -15.17 -17.74
C LYS A 371 -6.06 -16.19 -18.83
N GLY A 372 -7.26 -16.78 -18.84
CA GLY A 372 -7.64 -17.88 -19.73
C GLY A 372 -6.83 -19.16 -19.51
N THR A 373 -6.32 -19.38 -18.29
CA THR A 373 -5.47 -20.55 -17.97
C THR A 373 -6.23 -21.58 -17.14
N ARG A 374 -6.08 -22.86 -17.50
CA ARG A 374 -6.57 -23.98 -16.70
C ARG A 374 -5.61 -24.28 -15.54
N GLU A 375 -6.15 -24.38 -14.35
CA GLU A 375 -5.41 -24.64 -13.12
C GLU A 375 -5.88 -25.93 -12.46
N ARG A 376 -4.96 -26.67 -11.82
CA ARG A 376 -5.27 -27.92 -11.11
C ARG A 376 -5.17 -27.71 -9.62
N ILE A 377 -6.27 -27.97 -8.91
CA ILE A 377 -6.29 -27.97 -7.44
C ILE A 377 -5.75 -29.30 -6.95
N SER A 378 -4.52 -29.30 -6.42
CA SER A 378 -3.89 -30.55 -5.96
C SER A 378 -4.40 -30.95 -4.58
N ARG A 379 -4.49 -29.99 -3.66
CA ARG A 379 -5.02 -30.17 -2.30
C ARG A 379 -5.76 -28.91 -1.84
N LEU A 380 -6.74 -29.09 -0.97
CA LEU A 380 -7.44 -28.03 -0.25
C LEU A 380 -7.07 -28.12 1.23
N LEU A 381 -6.78 -26.97 1.84
CA LEU A 381 -6.38 -26.85 3.23
C LEU A 381 -7.33 -25.88 3.95
N GLN A 382 -7.91 -26.32 5.06
CA GLN A 382 -8.54 -25.42 6.02
C GLN A 382 -7.51 -24.97 7.04
N MET A 383 -7.37 -23.65 7.18
CA MET A 383 -6.40 -23.04 8.07
C MET A 383 -7.01 -22.81 9.45
N HIS A 384 -6.38 -23.37 10.48
CA HIS A 384 -6.74 -23.19 11.89
C HIS A 384 -5.54 -22.63 12.64
N ALA A 385 -5.34 -21.31 12.56
CA ALA A 385 -4.18 -20.62 13.10
C ALA A 385 -2.85 -21.29 12.65
N ASN A 386 -2.20 -22.07 13.50
CA ASN A 386 -0.95 -22.79 13.18
C ASN A 386 -1.13 -24.23 12.69
N LYS A 387 -2.35 -24.76 12.65
CA LYS A 387 -2.68 -26.11 12.16
C LYS A 387 -3.32 -26.06 10.78
N ARG A 388 -3.07 -27.11 10.00
CA ARG A 388 -3.57 -27.27 8.63
C ARG A 388 -4.34 -28.58 8.58
N GLU A 389 -5.61 -28.50 8.22
CA GLU A 389 -6.45 -29.66 8.00
C GLU A 389 -6.67 -29.81 6.50
N GLU A 390 -6.34 -30.97 5.94
CA GLU A 390 -6.62 -31.26 4.54
C GLU A 390 -8.10 -31.63 4.40
N ILE A 391 -8.79 -31.01 3.43
CA ILE A 391 -10.22 -31.18 3.20
C ILE A 391 -10.47 -31.67 1.77
N ASP A 392 -11.53 -32.45 1.58
CA ASP A 392 -11.87 -33.00 0.27
C ASP A 392 -12.64 -32.00 -0.62
N GLU A 393 -13.44 -31.13 -0.01
CA GLU A 393 -14.30 -30.17 -0.70
C GLU A 393 -14.56 -28.90 0.12
N ILE A 394 -14.81 -27.79 -0.58
CA ILE A 394 -15.12 -26.48 0.01
C ILE A 394 -16.36 -25.89 -0.68
N TYR A 395 -17.21 -25.24 0.11
CA TYR A 395 -18.56 -24.80 -0.27
C TYR A 395 -18.65 -23.28 -0.46
N ALA A 396 -19.74 -22.80 -1.06
CA ALA A 396 -19.99 -21.36 -1.24
C ALA A 396 -20.00 -20.65 0.12
N GLY A 397 -19.40 -19.46 0.22
CA GLY A 397 -19.35 -18.67 1.46
C GLY A 397 -18.27 -19.11 2.46
N ASP A 398 -17.40 -20.06 2.11
CA ASP A 398 -16.24 -20.44 2.92
C ASP A 398 -14.92 -19.87 2.37
N ILE A 399 -13.87 -19.93 3.19
CA ILE A 399 -12.49 -19.52 2.87
C ILE A 399 -11.57 -20.72 3.07
N CYS A 400 -10.69 -20.99 2.11
CA CYS A 400 -9.70 -22.04 2.23
C CYS A 400 -8.39 -21.69 1.49
N ALA A 401 -7.38 -22.52 1.71
CA ALA A 401 -6.09 -22.45 1.03
C ALA A 401 -5.99 -23.57 -0.03
N CYS A 402 -5.60 -23.21 -1.24
CA CYS A 402 -5.37 -24.13 -2.35
C CYS A 402 -3.88 -24.35 -2.58
N VAL A 403 -3.49 -25.59 -2.87
CA VAL A 403 -2.11 -25.95 -3.25
C VAL A 403 -2.06 -26.45 -4.69
N GLY A 404 -1.01 -26.07 -5.41
CA GLY A 404 -0.71 -26.56 -6.76
C GLY A 404 -1.07 -25.61 -7.91
N LEU A 405 -1.58 -24.43 -7.58
CA LEU A 405 -1.86 -23.35 -8.54
C LEU A 405 -0.55 -22.73 -9.03
N LYS A 406 -0.40 -22.55 -10.35
CA LYS A 406 0.88 -22.12 -10.95
C LYS A 406 0.88 -20.69 -11.47
N SER A 407 -0.20 -20.27 -12.12
CA SER A 407 -0.29 -18.98 -12.79
C SER A 407 -1.25 -18.01 -12.10
N VAL A 408 -1.68 -18.32 -10.87
CA VAL A 408 -2.65 -17.52 -10.12
C VAL A 408 -1.94 -16.42 -9.34
N ASN A 409 -2.43 -15.19 -9.47
CA ASN A 409 -2.01 -14.02 -8.71
C ASN A 409 -3.13 -13.58 -7.75
N THR A 410 -2.78 -12.75 -6.77
CA THR A 410 -3.77 -12.07 -5.94
C THR A 410 -4.65 -11.16 -6.79
N GLY A 411 -5.97 -11.29 -6.65
CA GLY A 411 -7.00 -10.64 -7.46
C GLY A 411 -7.60 -11.55 -8.55
N ASP A 412 -6.94 -12.66 -8.91
CA ASP A 412 -7.43 -13.52 -9.98
C ASP A 412 -8.73 -14.24 -9.59
N THR A 413 -9.61 -14.43 -10.58
CA THR A 413 -10.85 -15.19 -10.44
C THR A 413 -10.64 -16.64 -10.85
N LEU A 414 -11.02 -17.57 -9.96
CA LEU A 414 -11.09 -19.00 -10.25
C LEU A 414 -12.55 -19.40 -10.42
N CYS A 415 -12.91 -20.00 -11.55
CA CYS A 415 -14.30 -20.30 -11.86
C CYS A 415 -14.49 -21.61 -12.63
N ASP A 416 -15.76 -21.96 -12.80
CA ASP A 416 -16.20 -23.02 -13.71
C ASP A 416 -15.79 -22.71 -15.15
N GLU A 417 -15.31 -23.74 -15.86
CA GLU A 417 -14.75 -23.58 -17.19
C GLU A 417 -15.77 -23.27 -18.27
N GLU A 418 -16.97 -23.84 -18.16
CA GLU A 418 -18.05 -23.62 -19.13
C GLU A 418 -18.80 -22.33 -18.83
N LYS A 419 -18.83 -21.91 -17.57
CA LYS A 419 -19.59 -20.76 -17.08
C LYS A 419 -18.68 -19.70 -16.45
N GLN A 420 -17.74 -19.23 -17.24
CA GLN A 420 -16.72 -18.27 -16.83
C GLN A 420 -17.31 -16.95 -16.37
N ILE A 421 -16.62 -16.33 -15.41
CA ILE A 421 -16.91 -15.02 -14.84
C ILE A 421 -15.59 -14.42 -14.40
N ILE A 422 -15.38 -13.12 -14.63
CA ILE A 422 -14.29 -12.33 -14.08
C ILE A 422 -14.90 -11.47 -12.98
N LEU A 423 -14.51 -11.70 -11.73
CA LEU A 423 -14.90 -10.85 -10.61
C LEU A 423 -14.12 -9.54 -10.67
N GLU A 424 -14.66 -8.50 -10.04
CA GLU A 424 -14.02 -7.20 -9.96
C GLU A 424 -12.60 -7.30 -9.36
N ASN A 425 -11.62 -6.76 -10.11
CA ASN A 425 -10.22 -6.78 -9.71
C ASN A 425 -9.94 -5.75 -8.60
N ILE A 426 -8.97 -6.09 -7.75
CA ILE A 426 -8.44 -5.16 -6.76
C ILE A 426 -7.47 -4.20 -7.47
N ASP A 427 -7.75 -2.91 -7.42
CA ASP A 427 -6.83 -1.88 -7.90
C ASP A 427 -5.71 -1.67 -6.86
N PHE A 428 -4.46 -1.82 -7.28
CA PHE A 428 -3.31 -1.69 -6.39
C PHE A 428 -2.64 -0.33 -6.57
N PRO A 429 -2.43 0.43 -5.48
CA PRO A 429 -1.79 1.73 -5.56
C PRO A 429 -0.34 1.61 -6.04
N ALA A 430 0.15 2.69 -6.66
CA ALA A 430 1.54 2.78 -7.07
C ALA A 430 2.48 2.85 -5.84
N PRO A 431 3.65 2.19 -5.87
CA PRO A 431 4.65 2.33 -4.82
C PRO A 431 5.10 3.78 -4.62
N VAL A 432 5.43 4.16 -3.38
CA VAL A 432 5.78 5.55 -3.01
C VAL A 432 7.24 5.72 -2.60
N ILE A 433 7.95 4.64 -2.28
CA ILE A 433 9.38 4.66 -1.95
C ILE A 433 10.12 3.66 -2.84
N SER A 434 11.36 3.99 -3.20
CA SER A 434 12.29 3.08 -3.86
C SER A 434 13.65 3.08 -3.14
N VAL A 435 14.27 1.91 -3.04
CA VAL A 435 15.64 1.73 -2.55
C VAL A 435 16.44 0.89 -3.54
N ALA A 436 17.76 1.12 -3.58
CA ALA A 436 18.65 0.30 -4.39
C ALA A 436 19.08 -0.93 -3.58
N ILE A 437 19.08 -2.09 -4.23
CA ILE A 437 19.58 -3.34 -3.67
C ILE A 437 20.65 -3.95 -4.59
N GLU A 438 21.79 -4.29 -4.01
CA GLU A 438 22.94 -4.82 -4.74
C GLU A 438 23.42 -6.14 -4.13
N PRO A 439 23.53 -7.23 -4.90
CA PRO A 439 24.03 -8.50 -4.38
C PRO A 439 25.53 -8.40 -4.07
N LYS A 440 25.98 -9.04 -2.97
CA LYS A 440 27.40 -9.05 -2.60
C LYS A 440 28.24 -9.94 -3.52
N THR A 441 27.64 -10.98 -4.09
CA THR A 441 28.31 -11.94 -4.98
C THR A 441 27.43 -12.28 -6.19
N LYS A 442 28.03 -12.85 -7.25
CA LYS A 442 27.26 -13.35 -8.40
C LYS A 442 26.28 -14.47 -8.02
N ALA A 443 26.62 -15.31 -7.05
CA ALA A 443 25.72 -16.35 -6.57
C ALA A 443 24.50 -15.76 -5.85
N ASP A 444 24.68 -14.64 -5.15
CA ASP A 444 23.58 -13.90 -4.53
C ASP A 444 22.69 -13.20 -5.57
N GLN A 445 23.21 -12.87 -6.75
CA GLN A 445 22.42 -12.27 -7.83
C GLN A 445 21.30 -13.20 -8.30
N ASP A 446 21.60 -14.48 -8.51
CA ASP A 446 20.59 -15.47 -8.92
C ASP A 446 19.54 -15.69 -7.83
N LYS A 447 19.99 -15.81 -6.56
CA LYS A 447 19.08 -15.95 -5.42
C LYS A 447 18.20 -14.72 -5.23
N LEU A 448 18.77 -13.52 -5.38
CA LEU A 448 18.07 -12.25 -5.27
C LEU A 448 16.97 -12.16 -6.34
N GLY A 449 17.26 -12.55 -7.59
CA GLY A 449 16.27 -12.63 -8.66
C GLY A 449 15.07 -13.52 -8.30
N VAL A 450 15.34 -14.72 -7.78
CA VAL A 450 14.28 -15.66 -7.35
C VAL A 450 13.49 -15.12 -6.16
N ALA A 451 14.17 -14.55 -5.16
CA ALA A 451 13.51 -13.98 -3.98
C ALA A 451 12.60 -12.81 -4.34
N MET A 452 13.09 -11.88 -5.16
CA MET A 452 12.34 -10.73 -5.68
C MET A 452 11.09 -11.17 -6.45
N GLN A 453 11.22 -12.16 -7.33
CA GLN A 453 10.09 -12.68 -8.10
C GLN A 453 9.02 -13.30 -7.19
N ARG A 454 9.42 -14.08 -6.17
CA ARG A 454 8.49 -14.69 -5.21
C ARG A 454 7.79 -13.65 -4.35
N LEU A 455 8.53 -12.67 -3.83
CA LEU A 455 7.97 -11.60 -3.02
C LEU A 455 7.04 -10.69 -3.82
N ALA A 456 7.33 -10.42 -5.10
CA ALA A 456 6.44 -9.66 -5.99
C ALA A 456 5.14 -10.43 -6.33
N GLN A 457 5.16 -11.76 -6.32
CA GLN A 457 3.94 -12.57 -6.47
C GLN A 457 3.06 -12.54 -5.22
N GLU A 458 3.67 -12.54 -4.04
CA GLU A 458 2.95 -12.41 -2.75
C GLU A 458 2.37 -10.99 -2.58
N ASP A 459 3.14 -9.97 -2.94
CA ASP A 459 2.72 -8.57 -2.85
C ASP A 459 2.80 -7.82 -4.19
N PRO A 460 1.66 -7.70 -4.91
CA PRO A 460 1.49 -6.82 -6.06
C PRO A 460 1.96 -5.35 -5.93
N THR A 461 2.11 -4.82 -4.71
CA THR A 461 2.63 -3.45 -4.49
C THR A 461 4.13 -3.39 -4.31
N PHE A 462 4.79 -4.54 -4.23
CA PHE A 462 6.22 -4.63 -4.35
C PHE A 462 6.61 -4.68 -5.82
N ARG A 463 7.34 -3.67 -6.29
CA ARG A 463 7.82 -3.60 -7.68
C ARG A 463 9.33 -3.67 -7.74
N VAL A 464 9.84 -4.30 -8.79
CA VAL A 464 11.25 -4.43 -9.07
C VAL A 464 11.50 -3.86 -10.45
N SER A 465 12.46 -2.95 -10.55
CA SER A 465 12.88 -2.36 -11.81
C SER A 465 14.39 -2.23 -11.85
N THR A 466 14.97 -2.30 -13.04
CA THR A 466 16.38 -1.97 -13.24
C THR A 466 16.47 -0.55 -13.78
N GLU A 467 17.22 0.31 -13.11
CA GLU A 467 17.46 1.67 -13.57
C GLU A 467 18.37 1.63 -14.81
N PRO A 468 17.90 2.08 -16.00
CA PRO A 468 18.67 1.94 -17.24
C PRO A 468 20.02 2.66 -17.22
N ASP A 469 20.11 3.81 -16.55
CA ASP A 469 21.32 4.64 -16.55
C ASP A 469 22.40 4.10 -15.61
N THR A 470 22.01 3.62 -14.43
CA THR A 470 22.96 3.19 -13.38
C THR A 470 23.14 1.67 -13.35
N GLY A 471 22.25 0.92 -14.01
CA GLY A 471 22.17 -0.53 -13.94
C GLY A 471 21.75 -1.06 -12.57
N GLN A 472 21.39 -0.18 -11.63
CA GLN A 472 21.00 -0.58 -10.28
C GLN A 472 19.64 -1.30 -10.30
N THR A 473 19.53 -2.35 -9.49
CA THR A 473 18.22 -2.94 -9.20
C THR A 473 17.55 -2.10 -8.12
N LEU A 474 16.42 -1.50 -8.48
CA LEU A 474 15.57 -0.73 -7.59
C LEU A 474 14.39 -1.60 -7.16
N ILE A 475 14.16 -1.62 -5.85
CA ILE A 475 12.97 -2.21 -5.26
C ILE A 475 12.09 -1.10 -4.72
N SER A 476 10.79 -1.16 -5.03
CA SER A 476 9.82 -0.13 -4.71
C SER A 476 8.67 -0.71 -3.91
N GLY A 477 8.20 0.04 -2.91
CA GLY A 477 7.13 -0.40 -2.02
C GLY A 477 6.28 0.74 -1.48
N MET A 478 5.33 0.39 -0.63
CA MET A 478 4.33 1.30 -0.06
C MET A 478 4.87 2.16 1.08
N GLY A 479 6.07 1.89 1.60
CA GLY A 479 6.65 2.62 2.71
C GLY A 479 7.99 2.05 3.14
N GLU A 480 8.61 2.70 4.12
CA GLU A 480 9.95 2.36 4.60
C GLU A 480 9.93 1.06 5.38
N LEU A 481 8.95 0.89 6.28
CA LEU A 481 8.77 -0.34 7.04
C LEU A 481 8.41 -1.51 6.11
N HIS A 482 7.60 -1.26 5.07
CA HIS A 482 7.33 -2.27 4.03
C HIS A 482 8.64 -2.76 3.40
N LEU A 483 9.46 -1.86 2.87
CA LEU A 483 10.72 -2.25 2.21
C LEU A 483 11.72 -2.87 3.19
N GLU A 484 11.78 -2.40 4.44
CA GLU A 484 12.63 -2.97 5.48
C GLU A 484 12.28 -4.45 5.74
N ILE A 485 10.98 -4.76 5.87
CA ILE A 485 10.50 -6.14 6.06
C ILE A 485 10.79 -6.98 4.82
N ILE A 486 10.54 -6.46 3.61
CA ILE A 486 10.83 -7.20 2.38
C ILE A 486 12.32 -7.53 2.25
N VAL A 487 13.20 -6.58 2.57
CA VAL A 487 14.65 -6.80 2.61
C VAL A 487 15.01 -7.85 3.66
N ASP A 488 14.50 -7.72 4.89
CA ASP A 488 14.79 -8.69 5.96
C ASP A 488 14.34 -10.11 5.57
N ARG A 489 13.16 -10.25 4.95
CA ARG A 489 12.69 -11.52 4.39
C ARG A 489 13.63 -12.06 3.32
N MET A 490 14.11 -11.23 2.39
CA MET A 490 15.11 -11.66 1.40
C MET A 490 16.41 -12.16 2.07
N LEU A 491 16.89 -11.46 3.09
CA LEU A 491 18.12 -11.80 3.79
C LEU A 491 17.97 -13.09 4.60
N ARG A 492 16.87 -13.23 5.37
CA ARG A 492 16.64 -14.36 6.30
C ARG A 492 16.00 -15.57 5.63
N GLU A 493 14.87 -15.40 4.94
CA GLU A 493 14.09 -16.52 4.36
C GLU A 493 14.78 -17.11 3.13
N TYR A 494 15.39 -16.26 2.30
CA TYR A 494 16.01 -16.67 1.04
C TYR A 494 17.54 -16.75 1.11
N ASN A 495 18.13 -16.41 2.26
CA ASN A 495 19.58 -16.46 2.51
C ASN A 495 20.38 -15.74 1.40
N VAL A 496 19.89 -14.54 1.03
CA VAL A 496 20.51 -13.63 0.07
C VAL A 496 21.42 -12.69 0.84
N GLN A 497 22.65 -12.47 0.37
CA GLN A 497 23.48 -11.39 0.89
C GLN A 497 23.44 -10.18 -0.05
N ALA A 498 22.79 -9.10 0.39
CA ALA A 498 22.68 -7.87 -0.38
C ALA A 498 22.99 -6.63 0.48
N ASN A 499 23.45 -5.57 -0.18
CA ASN A 499 23.56 -4.24 0.40
C ASN A 499 22.34 -3.42 0.00
N VAL A 500 21.78 -2.66 0.94
CA VAL A 500 20.67 -1.74 0.67
C VAL A 500 21.19 -0.32 0.80
N GLY A 501 20.87 0.51 -0.19
CA GLY A 501 21.31 1.89 -0.27
C GLY A 501 20.25 2.81 -0.86
N ARG A 502 20.52 4.12 -0.79
CA ARG A 502 19.71 5.10 -1.51
C ARG A 502 19.94 4.93 -3.02
N PRO A 503 18.90 5.06 -3.85
CA PRO A 503 19.05 5.07 -5.29
C PRO A 503 20.08 6.13 -5.72
N GLN A 504 20.91 5.79 -6.70
CA GLN A 504 21.81 6.78 -7.28
C GLN A 504 21.03 7.77 -8.14
N VAL A 505 21.41 9.03 -8.05
CA VAL A 505 20.84 10.09 -8.90
C VAL A 505 21.59 10.06 -10.22
N ALA A 506 20.85 9.85 -11.32
CA ALA A 506 21.40 9.92 -12.67
C ALA A 506 21.64 11.38 -13.06
N TYR A 507 22.77 11.94 -12.64
CA TYR A 507 23.21 13.27 -13.06
C TYR A 507 23.54 13.30 -14.56
N ARG A 508 23.48 14.48 -15.16
CA ARG A 508 23.93 14.73 -16.54
C ARG A 508 24.87 15.92 -16.55
N GLU A 509 25.60 16.12 -17.65
CA GLU A 509 26.41 17.31 -17.85
C GLU A 509 25.90 18.13 -19.04
N THR A 510 26.08 19.45 -19.01
CA THR A 510 25.85 20.30 -20.19
C THR A 510 26.83 21.48 -20.18
N ILE A 511 26.72 22.38 -21.15
CA ILE A 511 27.56 23.58 -21.25
C ILE A 511 26.72 24.85 -21.07
N ARG A 512 27.33 25.93 -20.57
CA ARG A 512 26.64 27.25 -20.42
C ARG A 512 26.91 28.21 -21.57
N LYS A 513 28.05 28.08 -22.24
CA LYS A 513 28.53 29.07 -23.21
C LYS A 513 28.87 28.41 -24.53
N LYS A 514 28.77 29.19 -25.61
CA LYS A 514 29.34 28.79 -26.90
C LYS A 514 30.86 28.71 -26.79
N ALA A 515 31.46 27.72 -27.43
CA ALA A 515 32.92 27.58 -27.48
C ALA A 515 33.38 26.95 -28.79
N ILE A 516 34.55 27.36 -29.26
CA ILE A 516 35.20 26.80 -30.44
C ILE A 516 36.47 26.07 -29.99
N ALA A 517 36.66 24.86 -30.51
CA ALA A 517 37.90 24.11 -30.35
C ALA A 517 38.23 23.31 -31.61
N GLU A 518 39.48 22.89 -31.71
CA GLU A 518 40.00 22.04 -32.78
C GLU A 518 40.56 20.76 -32.18
N GLY A 519 40.30 19.63 -32.83
CA GLY A 519 40.88 18.36 -32.47
C GLY A 519 41.82 17.93 -33.59
N LYS A 520 43.09 17.77 -33.26
CA LYS A 520 44.12 17.35 -34.21
C LYS A 520 44.82 16.10 -33.71
N TYR A 521 44.59 15.00 -34.40
CA TYR A 521 45.22 13.72 -34.12
C TYR A 521 46.31 13.44 -35.16
N ILE A 522 47.56 13.42 -34.72
CA ILE A 522 48.72 13.09 -35.55
C ILE A 522 49.51 11.99 -34.84
N LYS A 523 49.58 10.80 -35.43
CA LYS A 523 50.37 9.70 -34.89
C LYS A 523 51.11 8.98 -35.99
N GLN A 524 52.39 8.71 -35.74
CA GLN A 524 53.25 7.98 -36.65
C GLN A 524 53.77 6.73 -35.91
N THR A 525 53.15 5.58 -36.18
CA THR A 525 53.52 4.28 -35.57
C THR A 525 54.09 3.36 -36.64
N GLY A 526 55.42 3.30 -36.75
CA GLY A 526 56.19 2.24 -37.44
C GLY A 526 55.68 1.77 -38.81
N GLY A 527 54.94 2.60 -39.56
CA GLY A 527 54.09 2.24 -40.70
C GLY A 527 53.28 3.45 -41.21
N LYS A 528 52.04 3.23 -41.70
CA LYS A 528 51.14 4.29 -42.22
C LYS A 528 50.88 5.39 -41.17
N GLY A 529 50.93 6.65 -41.58
CA GLY A 529 50.58 7.77 -40.72
C GLY A 529 49.08 7.80 -40.41
N GLN A 530 48.71 8.38 -39.27
CA GLN A 530 47.33 8.67 -38.90
C GLN A 530 47.18 10.18 -38.73
N TYR A 531 46.31 10.78 -39.54
CA TYR A 531 46.03 12.21 -39.51
C TYR A 531 44.52 12.50 -39.54
N GLY A 532 44.03 13.20 -38.53
CA GLY A 532 42.66 13.74 -38.50
C GLY A 532 42.67 15.13 -37.90
N HIS A 533 41.98 16.08 -38.53
CA HIS A 533 41.85 17.44 -38.01
C HIS A 533 40.45 17.98 -38.28
N CYS A 534 39.75 18.36 -37.22
CA CYS A 534 38.45 19.01 -37.31
C CYS A 534 38.34 20.16 -36.31
N LYS A 535 37.54 21.16 -36.67
CA LYS A 535 37.23 22.33 -35.86
C LYS A 535 35.72 22.41 -35.70
N ILE A 536 35.28 22.50 -34.45
CA ILE A 536 33.86 22.52 -34.10
C ILE A 536 33.52 23.75 -33.28
N GLU A 537 32.28 24.19 -33.40
CA GLU A 537 31.63 25.15 -32.51
C GLU A 537 30.55 24.44 -31.69
N LEU A 538 30.65 24.49 -30.37
CA LEU A 538 29.64 23.97 -29.47
C LEU A 538 28.69 25.06 -29.01
N HIS A 539 27.40 24.73 -28.97
CA HIS A 539 26.33 25.62 -28.51
C HIS A 539 25.48 24.90 -27.45
N PRO A 540 25.10 25.59 -26.36
CA PRO A 540 24.10 25.06 -25.45
C PRO A 540 22.72 25.05 -26.12
N ILE A 541 21.93 24.01 -25.86
CA ILE A 541 20.52 23.95 -26.21
C ILE A 541 19.71 24.29 -24.94
N PRO A 542 18.64 25.11 -25.01
CA PRO A 542 17.84 25.45 -23.85
C PRO A 542 17.25 24.20 -23.22
N SER A 543 17.57 23.98 -21.94
CA SER A 543 17.12 22.80 -21.23
C SER A 543 15.59 22.88 -21.01
N SER A 544 15.06 23.97 -20.43
CA SER A 544 13.71 24.19 -19.85
C SER A 544 12.42 23.79 -20.64
N SER A 545 12.48 23.13 -21.78
CA SER A 545 11.36 22.74 -22.66
C SER A 545 11.11 21.22 -22.67
N HIS A 546 11.51 20.53 -21.60
CA HIS A 546 11.94 19.13 -21.58
C HIS A 546 10.88 18.04 -21.81
N GLU A 547 9.59 18.28 -21.55
CA GLU A 547 8.56 17.22 -21.73
C GLU A 547 8.45 16.77 -23.20
N ASN A 548 8.79 17.62 -24.18
CA ASN A 548 8.51 17.38 -25.61
C ASN A 548 9.73 17.10 -26.51
N MET A 549 10.97 17.07 -26.01
CA MET A 549 12.14 16.91 -26.91
C MET A 549 12.29 15.52 -27.55
N LYS A 550 11.74 14.45 -26.94
CA LYS A 550 11.65 13.14 -27.60
C LYS A 550 10.62 13.12 -28.74
N GLU A 551 9.70 14.09 -28.73
CA GLU A 551 8.55 14.24 -29.62
C GLU A 551 8.67 15.44 -30.59
N MET A 552 9.78 16.19 -30.56
CA MET A 552 10.01 17.31 -31.48
C MET A 552 9.85 16.86 -32.93
N SER A 553 9.05 17.61 -33.67
CA SER A 553 8.88 17.38 -35.10
C SER A 553 10.18 17.70 -35.84
N THR A 554 10.30 17.18 -37.06
CA THR A 554 11.43 17.52 -37.93
C THR A 554 11.52 19.03 -38.20
N ASP A 555 10.38 19.72 -38.22
CA ASP A 555 10.31 21.17 -38.44
C ASP A 555 10.88 21.96 -37.24
N ASP A 556 10.58 21.52 -36.02
CA ASP A 556 11.11 22.15 -34.80
C ASP A 556 12.63 21.98 -34.69
N LEU A 557 13.14 20.81 -35.08
CA LEU A 557 14.58 20.54 -35.12
C LEU A 557 15.30 21.35 -36.20
N ASP A 558 14.65 21.59 -37.35
CA ASP A 558 15.21 22.43 -38.41
C ASP A 558 15.26 23.91 -37.97
N LEU A 559 14.23 24.40 -37.27
CA LEU A 559 14.23 25.72 -36.66
C LEU A 559 15.35 25.87 -35.62
N LEU A 560 15.51 24.88 -34.74
CA LEU A 560 16.60 24.84 -33.76
C LEU A 560 17.97 24.86 -34.45
N ALA A 561 18.16 24.06 -35.50
CA ALA A 561 19.41 24.03 -36.26
C ALA A 561 19.72 25.39 -36.91
N LYS A 562 18.70 26.07 -37.46
CA LYS A 562 18.84 27.43 -38.00
C LYS A 562 19.18 28.46 -36.93
N GLU A 563 18.59 28.36 -35.75
CA GLU A 563 18.88 29.24 -34.62
C GLU A 563 20.31 29.06 -34.12
N VAL A 564 20.78 27.81 -33.98
CA VAL A 564 22.14 27.48 -33.55
C VAL A 564 23.18 28.14 -34.46
N VAL A 565 23.00 28.09 -35.78
CA VAL A 565 23.94 28.68 -36.76
C VAL A 565 23.76 30.19 -36.98
N GLY A 566 22.79 30.84 -36.31
CA GLY A 566 22.57 32.29 -36.40
C GLY A 566 21.76 32.76 -37.61
N GLY A 567 20.89 31.91 -38.17
CA GLY A 567 20.05 32.21 -39.33
C GLY A 567 20.67 31.83 -40.68
N GLY A 568 19.83 31.43 -41.65
CA GLY A 568 20.24 30.94 -42.98
C GLY A 568 19.92 29.46 -43.21
N SER A 569 20.57 28.82 -44.19
CA SER A 569 20.48 27.37 -44.38
C SER A 569 21.31 26.67 -43.30
N ALA A 570 20.68 25.84 -42.46
CA ALA A 570 21.36 25.09 -41.40
C ALA A 570 22.33 24.02 -41.92
N GLY A 571 22.35 23.74 -43.23
CA GLY A 571 23.15 22.66 -43.79
C GLY A 571 22.50 21.30 -43.51
N LYS A 572 23.31 20.24 -43.48
CA LYS A 572 22.81 18.90 -43.09
C LYS A 572 22.95 18.73 -41.59
N TRP A 573 21.87 18.36 -40.94
CA TRP A 573 21.88 18.10 -39.49
C TRP A 573 21.37 16.70 -39.17
N LYS A 574 21.77 16.21 -37.99
CA LYS A 574 21.27 14.98 -37.39
C LYS A 574 21.05 15.21 -35.90
N PHE A 575 19.97 14.64 -35.36
CA PHE A 575 19.61 14.77 -33.95
C PHE A 575 19.67 13.41 -33.25
N ASP A 576 20.33 13.38 -32.10
CA ASP A 576 20.31 12.29 -31.14
C ASP A 576 19.22 12.55 -30.11
N LYS A 577 18.26 11.64 -29.96
CA LYS A 577 17.20 11.77 -28.95
C LYS A 577 17.68 11.42 -27.53
N GLU A 578 18.68 10.57 -27.41
CA GLU A 578 19.16 10.08 -26.11
C GLU A 578 19.96 11.18 -25.40
N HIS A 579 20.93 11.76 -26.10
CA HIS A 579 21.73 12.88 -25.60
C HIS A 579 21.10 14.25 -25.85
N ARG A 580 19.99 14.32 -26.60
CA ARG A 580 19.43 15.58 -27.11
C ARG A 580 20.52 16.42 -27.79
N PHE A 581 21.27 15.74 -28.66
CA PHE A 581 22.47 16.27 -29.29
C PHE A 581 22.21 16.57 -30.76
N LEU A 582 22.51 17.80 -31.19
CA LEU A 582 22.34 18.23 -32.57
C LEU A 582 23.70 18.37 -33.27
N PHE A 583 23.97 17.53 -34.26
CA PHE A 583 25.15 17.66 -35.11
C PHE A 583 24.80 18.40 -36.39
N ILE A 584 25.57 19.43 -36.74
CA ILE A 584 25.37 20.26 -37.92
C ILE A 584 26.64 20.26 -38.78
N ASP A 585 26.53 19.82 -40.02
CA ASP A 585 27.62 19.88 -41.01
C ASP A 585 27.55 21.19 -41.80
N LYS A 586 28.56 22.04 -41.58
CA LYS A 586 28.74 23.31 -42.28
C LYS A 586 30.04 23.38 -43.09
N ILE A 587 30.64 22.23 -43.43
CA ILE A 587 31.87 22.20 -44.22
C ILE A 587 31.61 22.73 -45.64
N VAL A 588 32.45 23.67 -46.07
CA VAL A 588 32.39 24.30 -47.40
C VAL A 588 33.69 24.03 -48.15
N GLY A 589 33.61 23.81 -49.47
CA GLY A 589 34.81 23.75 -50.33
C GLY A 589 35.66 22.47 -50.23
N GLY A 590 35.20 21.45 -49.49
CA GLY A 590 35.88 20.15 -49.43
C GLY A 590 37.09 20.09 -48.49
N SER A 591 37.18 20.96 -47.48
CA SER A 591 38.25 20.93 -46.47
C SER A 591 38.28 19.62 -45.67
N ILE A 592 37.17 18.89 -45.63
CA ILE A 592 37.07 17.51 -45.15
C ILE A 592 36.25 16.68 -46.17
N PRO A 593 36.76 15.53 -46.64
CA PRO A 593 35.99 14.57 -47.43
C PRO A 593 34.71 14.10 -46.72
N ARG A 594 33.62 13.92 -47.46
CA ARG A 594 32.31 13.54 -46.89
C ARG A 594 32.33 12.23 -46.10
N GLU A 595 33.22 11.31 -46.48
CA GLU A 595 33.42 10.04 -45.80
C GLU A 595 33.94 10.19 -44.35
N PHE A 596 34.62 11.29 -44.02
CA PHE A 596 35.16 11.52 -42.66
C PHE A 596 34.22 12.31 -41.74
N ILE A 597 33.11 12.85 -42.24
CA ILE A 597 32.14 13.59 -41.43
C ILE A 597 31.42 12.66 -40.45
N ALA A 598 30.99 11.48 -40.90
CA ALA A 598 30.34 10.49 -40.04
C ALA A 598 31.27 9.95 -38.93
N PRO A 599 32.56 9.65 -39.20
CA PRO A 599 33.55 9.37 -38.16
C PRO A 599 33.71 10.48 -37.13
N ILE A 600 33.78 11.77 -37.54
CA ILE A 600 33.86 12.90 -36.60
C ILE A 600 32.62 12.90 -35.68
N GLU A 601 31.43 12.81 -36.27
CA GLU A 601 30.16 12.74 -35.53
C GLU A 601 30.17 11.58 -34.54
N ALA A 602 30.60 10.38 -34.96
CA ALA A 602 30.69 9.21 -34.09
C ALA A 602 31.66 9.41 -32.93
N GLY A 603 32.78 10.11 -33.16
CA GLY A 603 33.74 10.45 -32.12
C GLY A 603 33.21 11.47 -31.12
N ILE A 604 32.41 12.43 -31.58
CA ILE A 604 31.70 13.37 -30.70
C ILE A 604 30.64 12.62 -29.88
N ARG A 605 29.85 11.75 -30.50
CA ARG A 605 28.82 10.95 -29.81
C ARG A 605 29.39 10.07 -28.71
N GLU A 606 30.49 9.35 -28.98
CA GLU A 606 31.18 8.57 -27.96
C GLU A 606 31.74 9.43 -26.82
N ALA A 607 32.10 10.69 -27.11
CA ALA A 607 32.55 11.64 -26.10
C ALA A 607 31.38 12.23 -25.29
N LEU A 608 30.13 12.13 -25.76
CA LEU A 608 28.96 12.55 -24.98
C LEU A 608 28.69 11.59 -23.82
N ASP A 609 28.91 10.29 -24.00
CA ASP A 609 28.68 9.28 -22.95
C ASP A 609 29.52 9.54 -21.69
N ASN A 610 30.69 10.16 -21.85
CA ASN A 610 31.65 10.42 -20.79
C ASN A 610 31.97 11.91 -20.70
N GLY A 611 31.18 12.65 -19.92
CA GLY A 611 31.35 14.08 -19.67
C GLY A 611 32.69 14.47 -19.07
N VAL A 612 33.01 15.77 -19.15
CA VAL A 612 34.33 16.31 -18.79
C VAL A 612 34.47 16.65 -17.31
N LEU A 613 33.37 16.79 -16.56
CA LEU A 613 33.39 17.12 -15.15
C LEU A 613 33.55 15.89 -14.28
N ALA A 614 32.56 15.00 -14.31
CA ALA A 614 32.46 13.83 -13.43
C ALA A 614 32.22 12.54 -14.21
N GLY A 615 32.25 12.59 -15.55
CA GLY A 615 32.05 11.43 -16.41
C GLY A 615 30.59 11.08 -16.63
N PHE A 616 29.64 11.96 -16.28
CA PHE A 616 28.24 11.74 -16.57
C PHE A 616 27.92 12.07 -18.04
N PRO A 617 26.89 11.46 -18.63
CA PRO A 617 26.55 11.74 -20.02
C PRO A 617 26.19 13.21 -20.24
N MET A 618 26.72 13.78 -21.32
CA MET A 618 26.52 15.15 -21.76
C MET A 618 25.22 15.28 -22.57
N VAL A 619 24.36 16.21 -22.19
CA VAL A 619 23.07 16.46 -22.84
C VAL A 619 22.86 17.92 -23.19
N ASP A 620 21.90 18.20 -24.07
CA ASP A 620 21.49 19.56 -24.45
C ASP A 620 22.61 20.37 -25.12
N VAL A 621 23.30 19.75 -26.08
CA VAL A 621 24.43 20.37 -26.80
C VAL A 621 24.21 20.27 -28.31
N ALA A 622 24.54 21.34 -29.04
CA ALA A 622 24.69 21.29 -30.50
C ALA A 622 26.17 21.43 -30.87
N ALA A 623 26.65 20.63 -31.82
CA ALA A 623 27.98 20.73 -32.40
C ALA A 623 27.90 21.07 -33.88
N VAL A 624 28.51 22.19 -34.26
CA VAL A 624 28.64 22.64 -35.65
C VAL A 624 30.04 22.34 -36.14
N LEU A 625 30.16 21.48 -37.14
CA LEU A 625 31.43 21.22 -37.82
C LEU A 625 31.70 22.37 -38.81
N ILE A 626 32.68 23.21 -38.50
CA ILE A 626 32.92 24.46 -39.23
C ILE A 626 34.15 24.43 -40.14
N ASP A 627 35.16 23.62 -39.81
CA ASP A 627 36.39 23.53 -40.60
C ASP A 627 37.19 22.26 -40.28
N GLY A 628 38.26 21.99 -41.02
CA GLY A 628 39.22 20.94 -40.73
C GLY A 628 40.25 20.78 -41.84
N SER A 629 41.07 19.74 -41.74
CA SER A 629 42.00 19.40 -42.82
C SER A 629 42.26 17.90 -42.83
N TYR A 630 42.67 17.39 -43.98
CA TYR A 630 43.03 15.99 -44.18
C TYR A 630 44.35 15.88 -44.95
N HIS A 631 44.94 14.69 -44.94
CA HIS A 631 46.09 14.34 -45.76
C HIS A 631 45.73 13.14 -46.63
N ASP A 632 46.01 13.21 -47.93
CA ASP A 632 45.54 12.20 -48.91
C ASP A 632 46.00 10.77 -48.60
N VAL A 633 47.14 10.63 -47.91
CA VAL A 633 47.75 9.31 -47.64
C VAL A 633 47.58 8.85 -46.19
N ASP A 634 47.57 9.79 -45.24
CA ASP A 634 47.63 9.48 -43.81
C ASP A 634 46.29 9.65 -43.09
N SER A 635 45.29 10.24 -43.75
CA SER A 635 43.95 10.35 -43.18
C SER A 635 43.16 9.06 -43.27
N ASN A 636 42.46 8.76 -42.18
CA ASN A 636 41.59 7.60 -42.07
C ASN A 636 40.45 7.89 -41.08
N GLU A 637 39.40 7.07 -41.13
CA GLU A 637 38.19 7.24 -40.31
C GLU A 637 38.51 7.28 -38.80
N MET A 638 39.39 6.40 -38.32
CA MET A 638 39.73 6.34 -36.89
C MET A 638 40.42 7.63 -36.41
N ALA A 639 41.32 8.19 -37.20
CA ALA A 639 41.99 9.44 -36.89
C ALA A 639 41.00 10.62 -36.78
N PHE A 640 40.02 10.69 -37.69
CA PHE A 640 38.96 11.70 -37.66
C PHE A 640 37.95 11.49 -36.52
N LYS A 641 37.67 10.24 -36.16
CA LYS A 641 36.88 9.90 -34.97
C LYS A 641 37.55 10.38 -33.69
N ILE A 642 38.85 10.11 -33.52
CA ILE A 642 39.62 10.59 -32.36
C ILE A 642 39.70 12.12 -32.36
N ALA A 643 39.95 12.74 -33.52
CA ALA A 643 39.96 14.19 -33.67
C ALA A 643 38.61 14.82 -33.23
N GLY A 644 37.48 14.24 -33.63
CA GLY A 644 36.15 14.68 -33.20
C GLY A 644 35.97 14.63 -31.68
N SER A 645 36.37 13.53 -31.05
CA SER A 645 36.32 13.40 -29.58
C SER A 645 37.21 14.42 -28.86
N MET A 646 38.44 14.65 -29.36
CA MET A 646 39.36 15.65 -28.80
C MET A 646 38.80 17.06 -28.92
N ALA A 647 38.28 17.42 -30.11
CA ALA A 647 37.67 18.72 -30.35
C ALA A 647 36.49 18.97 -29.41
N PHE A 648 35.64 17.95 -29.20
CA PHE A 648 34.50 18.02 -28.29
C PHE A 648 34.93 18.26 -26.84
N LYS A 649 35.83 17.42 -26.31
CA LYS A 649 36.30 17.53 -24.93
C LYS A 649 36.96 18.88 -24.66
N GLU A 650 37.76 19.37 -25.60
CA GLU A 650 38.40 20.68 -25.48
C GLU A 650 37.36 21.81 -25.55
N ALA A 651 36.40 21.76 -26.46
CA ALA A 651 35.33 22.76 -26.52
C ALA A 651 34.50 22.78 -25.23
N CYS A 652 34.12 21.62 -24.67
CA CYS A 652 33.40 21.52 -23.40
C CYS A 652 34.17 22.18 -22.25
N SER A 653 35.49 22.00 -22.19
CA SER A 653 36.33 22.61 -21.15
C SER A 653 36.31 24.15 -21.22
N ARG A 654 36.23 24.72 -22.44
CA ARG A 654 36.14 26.16 -22.69
C ARG A 654 34.71 26.70 -22.52
N ALA A 655 33.70 25.85 -22.70
CA ALA A 655 32.28 26.18 -22.71
C ALA A 655 31.64 26.33 -21.31
N LYS A 656 32.44 26.21 -20.24
CA LYS A 656 31.97 26.16 -18.84
C LYS A 656 30.93 25.07 -18.63
N ALA A 657 31.38 23.82 -18.66
CA ALA A 657 30.53 22.68 -18.35
C ALA A 657 29.93 22.77 -16.95
N VAL A 658 28.73 22.24 -16.77
CA VAL A 658 27.98 22.20 -15.50
C VAL A 658 27.26 20.87 -15.32
N LEU A 659 27.00 20.51 -14.06
CA LEU A 659 26.18 19.37 -13.72
C LEU A 659 24.69 19.73 -13.70
N LEU A 660 23.90 18.78 -14.18
CA LEU A 660 22.45 18.80 -14.14
C LEU A 660 21.94 17.69 -13.21
N GLU A 661 20.91 18.01 -12.44
CA GLU A 661 20.18 17.06 -11.60
C GLU A 661 18.73 16.89 -12.09
N PRO A 662 18.14 15.70 -11.89
CA PRO A 662 16.76 15.45 -12.26
C PRO A 662 15.78 16.12 -11.27
N ILE A 663 14.81 16.83 -11.83
CA ILE A 663 13.71 17.51 -11.17
C ILE A 663 12.43 16.69 -11.37
N MET A 664 11.71 16.49 -10.28
CA MET A 664 10.45 15.74 -10.22
C MET A 664 9.29 16.72 -10.14
N LYS A 665 8.25 16.50 -10.94
CA LYS A 665 6.94 17.12 -10.77
C LYS A 665 6.18 16.33 -9.71
N VAL A 666 5.87 16.97 -8.60
CA VAL A 666 5.27 16.35 -7.41
C VAL A 666 3.90 16.97 -7.16
N GLU A 667 2.89 16.13 -6.95
CA GLU A 667 1.58 16.55 -6.47
C GLU A 667 1.35 16.00 -5.07
N VAL A 668 1.09 16.89 -4.10
CA VAL A 668 0.85 16.52 -2.70
C VAL A 668 -0.59 16.85 -2.34
N VAL A 669 -1.35 15.84 -1.92
CA VAL A 669 -2.73 16.00 -1.42
C VAL A 669 -2.69 15.99 0.09
N VAL A 670 -3.12 17.08 0.73
CA VAL A 670 -2.99 17.30 2.17
C VAL A 670 -4.24 17.99 2.75
N PRO A 671 -4.74 17.59 3.93
CA PRO A 671 -5.78 18.33 4.63
C PRO A 671 -5.32 19.75 5.00
N GLU A 672 -6.25 20.71 5.07
CA GLU A 672 -5.95 22.12 5.34
C GLU A 672 -5.16 22.32 6.65
N GLU A 673 -5.46 21.55 7.70
CA GLU A 673 -4.78 21.59 9.01
C GLU A 673 -3.25 21.40 8.91
N TYR A 674 -2.78 20.61 7.96
CA TYR A 674 -1.36 20.28 7.82
C TYR A 674 -0.65 21.03 6.70
N MET A 675 -1.34 21.89 5.95
CA MET A 675 -0.74 22.61 4.82
C MET A 675 0.53 23.36 5.21
N ALA A 676 0.51 24.11 6.31
CA ALA A 676 1.65 24.92 6.73
C ALA A 676 2.91 24.08 6.99
N ALA A 677 2.73 22.92 7.63
CA ALA A 677 3.82 21.99 7.91
C ALA A 677 4.40 21.37 6.62
N VAL A 678 3.54 21.02 5.66
CA VAL A 678 3.96 20.45 4.36
C VAL A 678 4.67 21.50 3.50
N PHE A 679 4.17 22.73 3.46
CA PHE A 679 4.84 23.83 2.75
C PHE A 679 6.23 24.12 3.30
N GLY A 680 6.38 24.13 4.63
CA GLY A 680 7.69 24.31 5.26
C GLY A 680 8.69 23.25 4.85
N ASP A 681 8.26 21.98 4.79
CA ASP A 681 9.10 20.86 4.36
C ASP A 681 9.49 20.93 2.88
N LEU A 682 8.52 21.21 2.00
CA LEU A 682 8.78 21.34 0.56
C LEU A 682 9.77 22.49 0.28
N ASN A 683 9.61 23.63 0.94
CA ASN A 683 10.54 24.75 0.81
C ASN A 683 11.96 24.38 1.28
N ALA A 684 12.10 23.61 2.36
CA ALA A 684 13.40 23.13 2.82
C ALA A 684 14.08 22.17 1.81
N ARG A 685 13.31 21.52 0.95
CA ARG A 685 13.77 20.59 -0.11
C ARG A 685 14.12 21.26 -1.43
N ARG A 686 14.29 22.59 -1.45
CA ARG A 686 14.55 23.37 -2.68
C ARG A 686 13.43 23.22 -3.72
N SER A 687 12.18 23.09 -3.29
CA SER A 687 11.05 23.00 -4.20
C SER A 687 10.72 24.33 -4.87
N ALA A 688 10.24 24.30 -6.11
CA ALA A 688 9.56 25.40 -6.76
C ALA A 688 8.05 25.12 -6.79
N ILE A 689 7.26 25.92 -6.05
CA ILE A 689 5.81 25.75 -5.99
C ILE A 689 5.18 26.29 -7.29
N GLN A 690 4.43 25.43 -7.98
CA GLN A 690 3.75 25.77 -9.24
C GLN A 690 2.34 26.31 -8.99
N GLY A 691 1.66 25.81 -7.94
CA GLY A 691 0.35 26.29 -7.56
C GLY A 691 -0.34 25.41 -6.53
N THR A 692 -1.50 25.88 -6.07
CA THR A 692 -2.39 25.14 -5.19
C THR A 692 -3.82 25.13 -5.69
N GLU A 693 -4.49 24.00 -5.50
CA GLU A 693 -5.89 23.81 -5.82
C GLU A 693 -6.63 23.21 -4.61
N ASN A 694 -7.82 23.71 -4.32
CA ASN A 694 -8.68 23.10 -3.29
C ASN A 694 -9.59 22.06 -3.95
N ARG A 695 -9.60 20.84 -3.42
CA ARG A 695 -10.42 19.73 -3.92
C ARG A 695 -11.12 19.04 -2.74
N ALA A 696 -12.42 19.26 -2.62
CA ALA A 696 -13.32 18.51 -1.73
C ALA A 696 -12.81 18.38 -0.27
N GLY A 697 -12.36 19.48 0.34
CA GLY A 697 -11.88 19.51 1.73
C GLY A 697 -10.41 19.09 1.92
N SER A 698 -9.70 18.77 0.83
CA SER A 698 -8.24 18.61 0.80
C SER A 698 -7.62 19.64 -0.15
N ASN A 699 -6.35 19.98 0.06
CA ASN A 699 -5.60 20.86 -0.82
C ASN A 699 -4.59 20.04 -1.62
N VAL A 700 -4.46 20.35 -2.90
CA VAL A 700 -3.46 19.78 -3.81
C VAL A 700 -2.38 20.84 -4.01
N ILE A 701 -1.14 20.50 -3.67
CA ILE A 701 0.03 21.35 -3.87
C ILE A 701 0.83 20.76 -5.03
N ARG A 702 0.96 21.51 -6.12
CA ARG A 702 1.82 21.15 -7.26
C ARG A 702 3.17 21.83 -7.11
N VAL A 703 4.24 21.05 -7.07
CA VAL A 703 5.61 21.55 -6.89
C VAL A 703 6.61 20.81 -7.78
N GLU A 704 7.72 21.45 -8.10
CA GLU A 704 8.87 20.80 -8.70
C GLU A 704 10.00 20.67 -7.67
N VAL A 705 10.57 19.48 -7.50
CA VAL A 705 11.56 19.20 -6.45
C VAL A 705 12.70 18.34 -7.02
N PRO A 706 13.97 18.62 -6.70
CA PRO A 706 15.06 17.73 -7.09
C PRO A 706 14.87 16.31 -6.53
N LEU A 707 15.05 15.29 -7.37
CA LEU A 707 14.89 13.88 -6.96
C LEU A 707 15.77 13.53 -5.74
N ALA A 708 16.98 14.08 -5.68
CA ALA A 708 17.91 13.91 -4.57
C ALA A 708 17.33 14.33 -3.21
N GLN A 709 16.38 15.27 -3.20
CA GLN A 709 15.70 15.79 -2.02
C GLN A 709 14.39 15.04 -1.70
N MET A 710 13.95 14.13 -2.57
CA MET A 710 12.71 13.36 -2.40
C MET A 710 12.93 12.00 -1.71
N PHE A 711 14.18 11.59 -1.50
CA PHE A 711 14.47 10.37 -0.73
C PHE A 711 13.96 10.51 0.70
N GLY A 712 13.14 9.55 1.14
CA GLY A 712 12.50 9.57 2.46
C GLY A 712 11.30 10.52 2.59
N TYR A 713 10.89 11.23 1.52
CA TYR A 713 9.80 12.20 1.60
C TYR A 713 8.48 11.59 2.07
N ALA A 714 8.16 10.36 1.67
CA ALA A 714 6.97 9.66 2.13
C ALA A 714 6.92 9.53 3.67
N THR A 715 8.05 9.22 4.31
CA THR A 715 8.18 9.10 5.77
C THR A 715 7.99 10.46 6.44
N ASP A 716 8.70 11.48 5.95
CA ASP A 716 8.61 12.84 6.50
C ASP A 716 7.22 13.45 6.35
N LEU A 717 6.59 13.28 5.18
CA LEU A 717 5.23 13.73 4.90
C LEU A 717 4.23 13.06 5.84
N ARG A 718 4.34 11.75 6.07
CA ARG A 718 3.46 11.03 6.99
C ARG A 718 3.61 11.53 8.42
N SER A 719 4.84 11.68 8.91
CA SER A 719 5.10 12.18 10.25
C SER A 719 4.46 13.56 10.48
N ARG A 720 4.60 14.47 9.51
CA ARG A 720 4.07 15.84 9.58
C ARG A 720 2.54 15.93 9.47
N THR A 721 1.92 14.94 8.84
CA THR A 721 0.48 14.96 8.51
C THR A 721 -0.31 13.90 9.28
N GLN A 722 0.33 13.23 10.25
CA GLN A 722 -0.20 12.07 10.95
C GLN A 722 -0.70 10.96 9.99
N GLY A 723 -0.05 10.83 8.82
CA GLY A 723 -0.39 9.87 7.78
C GLY A 723 -1.60 10.23 6.92
N ARG A 724 -2.13 11.47 7.00
CA ARG A 724 -3.31 11.90 6.24
C ARG A 724 -3.02 12.46 4.85
N ALA A 725 -1.76 12.75 4.53
CA ALA A 725 -1.38 13.24 3.20
C ALA A 725 -0.81 12.13 2.30
N THR A 726 -0.98 12.31 1.00
CA THR A 726 -0.44 11.45 -0.05
C THR A 726 0.29 12.30 -1.08
N PHE A 727 1.23 11.71 -1.82
CA PHE A 727 1.86 12.39 -2.94
C PHE A 727 2.10 11.44 -4.13
N THR A 728 2.20 12.02 -5.32
CA THR A 728 2.69 11.36 -6.52
C THR A 728 3.85 12.15 -7.08
N MET A 729 4.75 11.50 -7.83
CA MET A 729 5.85 12.18 -8.49
C MET A 729 6.17 11.57 -9.84
N HIS A 730 6.51 12.41 -10.82
CA HIS A 730 6.95 12.03 -12.15
C HIS A 730 8.21 12.82 -12.52
N PHE A 731 9.07 12.26 -13.36
CA PHE A 731 10.19 13.01 -13.91
C PHE A 731 9.65 14.21 -14.68
N SER A 732 10.14 15.41 -14.36
CA SER A 732 9.86 16.64 -15.11
C SER A 732 10.99 16.88 -16.09
N HIS A 733 12.18 17.15 -15.56
CA HIS A 733 13.29 17.62 -16.37
C HIS A 733 14.66 17.61 -15.69
N TYR A 734 15.72 17.95 -16.42
CA TYR A 734 17.04 18.22 -15.85
C TYR A 734 17.27 19.72 -15.65
N ALA A 735 17.67 20.11 -14.44
CA ALA A 735 18.01 21.48 -14.09
C ALA A 735 19.44 21.58 -13.53
N GLU A 736 20.03 22.76 -13.59
CA GLU A 736 21.39 22.98 -13.12
C GLU A 736 21.53 22.75 -11.62
N LEU A 737 22.50 21.91 -11.24
CA LEU A 737 22.83 21.63 -9.85
C LEU A 737 23.56 22.85 -9.24
N PRO A 738 23.14 23.35 -8.06
CA PRO A 738 23.83 24.45 -7.39
C PRO A 738 25.33 24.19 -7.20
N ALA A 739 26.15 25.22 -7.41
CA ALA A 739 27.61 25.09 -7.50
C ALA A 739 28.24 24.35 -6.30
N ALA A 740 27.80 24.64 -5.07
CA ALA A 740 28.31 23.99 -3.87
C ALA A 740 28.08 22.47 -3.88
N LEU A 741 26.89 22.02 -4.31
CA LEU A 741 26.56 20.60 -4.42
C LEU A 741 27.27 19.95 -5.62
N ALA A 742 27.42 20.69 -6.72
CA ALA A 742 28.14 20.21 -7.89
C ALA A 742 29.60 19.89 -7.57
N GLU A 743 30.30 20.73 -6.79
CA GLU A 743 31.67 20.45 -6.34
C GLU A 743 31.77 19.18 -5.51
N GLU A 744 30.82 18.93 -4.60
CA GLU A 744 30.77 17.70 -3.80
C GLU A 744 30.59 16.45 -4.66
N VAL A 745 29.66 16.50 -5.63
CA VAL A 745 29.42 15.38 -6.57
C VAL A 745 30.66 15.11 -7.42
N ILE A 746 31.31 16.16 -7.93
CA ILE A 746 32.53 16.03 -8.74
C ILE A 746 33.67 15.40 -7.94
N LYS A 747 33.93 15.88 -6.71
CA LYS A 747 34.98 15.33 -5.83
C LYS A 747 34.75 13.86 -5.54
N LYS A 748 33.51 13.51 -5.17
CA LYS A 748 33.11 12.13 -4.87
C LYS A 748 33.35 11.19 -6.06
N HIS A 749 33.05 11.63 -7.29
CA HIS A 749 33.26 10.80 -8.48
C HIS A 749 34.72 10.73 -8.94
N ARG A 750 35.51 11.77 -8.71
CA ARG A 750 36.95 11.76 -9.01
C ARG A 750 37.78 10.99 -7.98
N GLY A 751 37.18 10.55 -6.88
CA GLY A 751 37.89 9.88 -5.79
C GLY A 751 38.78 10.82 -4.97
N GLU A 752 38.53 12.12 -5.06
CA GLU A 752 39.23 13.15 -4.30
C GLU A 752 38.59 13.24 -2.91
N LYS A 753 39.40 13.09 -1.85
CA LYS A 753 38.95 13.12 -0.46
C LYS A 753 38.51 14.50 0.01
#